data_AF-A0A962JFL3-F1
#
_entry.id   AF-A0A962JFL3-F1
#
_cell.length_a   1.000
_cell.length_b   1.000
_cell.length_c   1.000
_cell.angle_alpha   90.00
_cell.angle_beta   90.00
_cell.angle_gamma   90.00
#
_symmetry.space_group_name_H-M   'P 1'
#
loop_
_entity.id
_entity.type
_entity.pdbx_description
1 polymer ?
#
loop_
_entity_poly.entity_id
_entity_poly.type
_entity_poly.pdbx_seq_one_letter_code
_entity_poly.pdbx_strand_id
1 'polypeptide(L)'
;MIQDECFRKYLAEVEKTGKLKNKELYRLALHNDKRAIKHIPYDEQTAEMALMAVKHCPRYLRFVAPQLKTHELCLLAVQTNANALLYVPDELQTPELCRFAISKNHKTLKYVSNKLRTEELCKFALSQLLAQAHVFDSGYLWPFQPTIKYVPFKQRNLELFKFMLYSFKQKYGKALKPDFLGLQIRFAVRWWDDIGRLVRINENQDFLKGVPKDEQTEQVFISALTEENKKYYSKTTDEKVKTREEWLLVISKNSDYFRRIPREIITEDFCKLALSTNVDVAEFIPNVFWTDEFVLSVIKDNLDNSKLTVRLLAYHTPQYFFDNVVHYELAKKSYKVVLQENGLLYQDLPEKIQCEELALIALKSCTSHYGQFEVFKSIADLLKTKEICWLMLQSKYQMLDVWCLIPSIHKDDVMCHYVIEQGVLLVHIPSSFITTELCLLAISRNLENIRYIPDSLKTDKLCMLLLEKYEKTAIFYVLEKFQTIHKILLHANHFQGITDFLKHLPKKYQNDDFCLQLLKVDDFLFAFLPIQLKTEVVCCYAVRLSLQNIRFVPDEIKKMTSMLVLIQERFDYCMHVLGVGSDIIKNLKYIPEQFVTLEFCELAVKTEATALQYIPNHFKTPEMCWQAVSQNSNALQFVP
;
A
#
# COMPACT_ATOMS: atom_id res chain seq x y z
N MET A 1 -45.98 -23.92 -28.32
CA MET A 1 -46.20 -23.44 -29.71
C MET A 1 -45.01 -22.64 -30.25
N ILE A 2 -44.69 -21.42 -29.79
CA ILE A 2 -43.57 -20.64 -30.37
C ILE A 2 -42.19 -21.28 -30.08
N GLN A 3 -41.97 -21.78 -28.86
CA GLN A 3 -40.71 -22.47 -28.52
C GLN A 3 -40.52 -23.78 -29.30
N ASP A 4 -41.61 -24.50 -29.59
CA ASP A 4 -41.56 -25.75 -30.36
C ASP A 4 -41.20 -25.50 -31.82
N GLU A 5 -41.70 -24.40 -32.42
CA GLU A 5 -41.36 -24.03 -33.79
C GLU A 5 -39.89 -23.60 -33.91
N CYS A 6 -39.40 -22.78 -32.97
CA CYS A 6 -37.99 -22.39 -32.94
C CYS A 6 -37.06 -23.59 -32.72
N PHE A 7 -37.46 -24.55 -31.89
CA PHE A 7 -36.71 -25.78 -31.67
C PHE A 7 -36.65 -26.65 -32.93
N ARG A 8 -37.76 -26.79 -33.67
CA ARG A 8 -37.76 -27.51 -34.96
C ARG A 8 -36.84 -26.86 -36.00
N LYS A 9 -36.82 -25.52 -36.09
CA LYS A 9 -35.88 -24.79 -36.96
C LYS A 9 -34.43 -25.02 -36.55
N TYR A 10 -34.17 -25.03 -35.25
CA TYR A 10 -32.86 -25.36 -34.70
C TYR A 10 -32.40 -26.76 -35.11
N LEU A 11 -33.24 -27.79 -34.90
CA LEU A 11 -32.91 -29.17 -35.28
C LEU A 11 -32.66 -29.33 -36.78
N ALA A 12 -33.51 -28.75 -37.63
CA ALA A 12 -33.35 -28.81 -39.07
C ALA A 12 -32.01 -28.19 -39.54
N GLU A 13 -31.56 -27.10 -38.91
CA GLU A 13 -30.26 -26.49 -39.21
C GLU A 13 -29.08 -27.35 -38.71
N VAL A 14 -29.24 -28.00 -37.56
CA VAL A 14 -28.24 -28.96 -37.06
C VAL A 14 -28.12 -30.16 -38.01
N GLU A 15 -29.23 -30.74 -38.46
CA GLU A 15 -29.24 -31.85 -39.43
C GLU A 15 -28.55 -31.47 -40.74
N LYS A 16 -28.74 -30.22 -41.18
CA LYS A 16 -28.13 -29.71 -42.41
C LYS A 16 -26.64 -29.41 -42.29
N THR A 17 -26.19 -28.87 -41.16
CA THR A 17 -24.83 -28.30 -41.01
C THR A 17 -23.91 -29.12 -40.12
N GLY A 18 -24.45 -30.02 -39.29
CA GLY A 18 -23.75 -30.72 -38.23
C GLY A 18 -23.34 -29.83 -37.04
N LYS A 19 -23.68 -28.53 -37.04
CA LYS A 19 -23.23 -27.58 -36.00
C LYS A 19 -24.30 -27.35 -34.94
N LEU A 20 -23.98 -27.70 -33.69
CA LEU A 20 -24.86 -27.43 -32.55
C LEU A 20 -24.96 -25.93 -32.24
N LYS A 21 -23.89 -25.18 -32.47
CA LYS A 21 -23.88 -23.71 -32.47
C LYS A 21 -24.34 -23.18 -33.83
N ASN A 22 -25.55 -22.62 -33.88
CA ASN A 22 -26.11 -22.05 -35.09
C ASN A 22 -26.97 -20.82 -34.81
N LYS A 23 -27.47 -20.19 -35.88
CA LYS A 23 -28.24 -18.94 -35.84
C LYS A 23 -29.49 -19.04 -34.97
N GLU A 24 -30.19 -20.17 -34.96
CA GLU A 24 -31.39 -20.34 -34.14
C GLU A 24 -31.05 -20.40 -32.65
N LEU A 25 -29.98 -21.10 -32.28
CA LEU A 25 -29.52 -21.15 -30.89
C LEU A 25 -29.02 -19.79 -30.40
N TYR A 26 -28.33 -19.03 -31.26
CA TYR A 26 -27.91 -17.66 -30.96
C TYR A 26 -29.10 -16.72 -30.75
N ARG A 27 -30.15 -16.84 -31.57
CA ARG A 27 -31.39 -16.07 -31.41
C ARG A 27 -32.09 -16.42 -30.10
N LEU A 28 -32.19 -17.69 -29.75
CA LEU A 28 -32.75 -18.13 -28.46
C LEU A 28 -31.98 -17.50 -27.29
N ALA A 29 -30.65 -17.59 -27.31
CA ALA A 29 -29.80 -17.06 -26.26
C ALA A 29 -29.98 -15.54 -26.08
N LEU A 30 -30.00 -14.78 -27.18
CA LEU A 30 -30.21 -13.32 -27.15
C LEU A 30 -31.62 -12.91 -26.76
N HIS A 31 -32.63 -13.70 -27.14
CA HIS A 31 -34.00 -13.46 -26.76
C HIS A 31 -34.16 -13.54 -25.25
N ASN A 32 -33.54 -14.52 -24.61
CA ASN A 32 -33.57 -14.71 -23.15
C ASN A 32 -32.67 -13.70 -22.42
N ASP A 33 -31.39 -13.59 -22.79
CA ASP A 33 -30.45 -12.61 -22.22
C ASP A 33 -29.57 -11.97 -23.30
N LYS A 34 -29.69 -10.64 -23.45
CA LYS A 34 -28.99 -9.87 -24.47
C LYS A 34 -27.47 -9.81 -24.21
N ARG A 35 -27.03 -10.16 -22.98
CA ARG A 35 -25.61 -10.36 -22.64
C ARG A 35 -24.99 -11.54 -23.38
N ALA A 36 -25.80 -12.48 -23.89
CA ALA A 36 -25.33 -13.65 -24.61
C ALA A 36 -24.53 -13.31 -25.87
N ILE A 37 -24.65 -12.08 -26.40
CA ILE A 37 -23.83 -11.61 -27.53
C ILE A 37 -22.32 -11.79 -27.31
N LYS A 38 -21.85 -11.74 -26.05
CA LYS A 38 -20.44 -11.98 -25.68
C LYS A 38 -19.95 -13.40 -25.97
N HIS A 39 -20.87 -14.35 -26.18
CA HIS A 39 -20.58 -15.77 -26.46
C HIS A 39 -20.82 -16.13 -27.93
N ILE A 40 -21.33 -15.21 -28.75
CA ILE A 40 -21.57 -15.43 -30.18
C ILE A 40 -20.28 -15.03 -30.94
N PRO A 41 -19.69 -15.94 -31.75
CA PRO A 41 -18.53 -15.63 -32.57
C PRO A 41 -18.75 -14.42 -33.47
N TYR A 42 -17.74 -13.58 -33.67
CA TYR A 42 -17.88 -12.35 -34.45
C TYR A 42 -18.38 -12.57 -35.88
N ASP A 43 -17.96 -13.65 -36.54
CA ASP A 43 -18.37 -13.97 -37.92
C ASP A 43 -19.83 -14.42 -38.02
N GLU A 44 -20.44 -14.80 -36.89
CA GLU A 44 -21.84 -15.25 -36.80
C GLU A 44 -22.78 -14.17 -36.24
N GLN A 45 -22.24 -13.05 -35.77
CA GLN A 45 -23.05 -11.91 -35.35
C GLN A 45 -23.71 -11.24 -36.56
N THR A 46 -24.94 -10.77 -36.38
CA THR A 46 -25.67 -9.99 -37.39
C THR A 46 -25.93 -8.58 -36.91
N ALA A 47 -26.21 -7.66 -37.84
CA ALA A 47 -26.58 -6.28 -37.51
C ALA A 47 -27.81 -6.23 -36.57
N GLU A 48 -28.78 -7.13 -36.76
CA GLU A 48 -29.96 -7.24 -35.90
C GLU A 48 -29.60 -7.64 -34.46
N MET A 49 -28.72 -8.64 -34.29
CA MET A 49 -28.23 -9.08 -32.98
C MET A 49 -27.47 -7.96 -32.26
N ALA A 50 -26.60 -7.25 -32.99
CA ALA A 50 -25.84 -6.12 -32.46
C ALA A 50 -26.78 -4.98 -32.03
N LEU A 51 -27.75 -4.63 -32.86
CA LEU A 51 -28.76 -3.61 -32.55
C LEU A 51 -29.58 -3.99 -31.31
N MET A 52 -30.06 -5.23 -31.23
CA MET A 52 -30.82 -5.75 -30.09
C MET A 52 -30.03 -5.65 -28.78
N ALA A 53 -28.76 -6.06 -28.80
CA ALA A 53 -27.90 -6.04 -27.63
C ALA A 53 -27.57 -4.61 -27.17
N VAL A 54 -27.16 -3.74 -28.10
CA VAL A 54 -26.77 -2.35 -27.80
C VAL A 54 -27.97 -1.52 -27.34
N LYS A 55 -29.15 -1.72 -27.93
CA LYS A 55 -30.39 -1.07 -27.52
C LYS A 55 -30.78 -1.43 -26.09
N HIS A 56 -30.51 -2.67 -25.65
CA HIS A 56 -30.76 -3.10 -24.27
C HIS A 56 -29.71 -2.55 -23.30
N CYS A 57 -28.42 -2.64 -23.63
CA CYS A 57 -27.34 -2.05 -22.83
C CYS A 57 -26.22 -1.52 -23.73
N PRO A 58 -25.96 -0.19 -23.74
CA PRO A 58 -24.93 0.40 -24.59
C PRO A 58 -23.51 -0.15 -24.36
N ARG A 59 -23.25 -0.71 -23.17
CA ARG A 59 -21.96 -1.33 -22.82
C ARG A 59 -21.68 -2.62 -23.60
N TYR A 60 -22.69 -3.23 -24.22
CA TYR A 60 -22.52 -4.43 -25.04
C TYR A 60 -21.90 -4.14 -26.40
N LEU A 61 -21.76 -2.86 -26.79
CA LEU A 61 -20.95 -2.46 -27.95
C LEU A 61 -19.52 -3.04 -27.89
N ARG A 62 -18.99 -3.31 -26.69
CA ARG A 62 -17.68 -3.96 -26.49
C ARG A 62 -17.59 -5.39 -27.06
N PHE A 63 -18.73 -6.07 -27.19
CA PHE A 63 -18.85 -7.46 -27.66
C PHE A 63 -19.35 -7.56 -29.11
N VAL A 64 -19.62 -6.42 -29.75
CA VAL A 64 -20.06 -6.37 -31.15
C VAL A 64 -18.84 -6.49 -32.06
N ALA A 65 -18.94 -7.34 -33.08
CA ALA A 65 -17.92 -7.52 -34.10
C ALA A 65 -17.51 -6.17 -34.74
N PRO A 66 -16.20 -5.90 -34.96
CA PRO A 66 -15.74 -4.61 -35.47
C PRO A 66 -16.46 -4.15 -36.76
N GLN A 67 -16.69 -5.06 -37.71
CA GLN A 67 -17.38 -4.80 -38.97
C GLN A 67 -18.86 -4.42 -38.82
N LEU A 68 -19.49 -4.75 -37.68
CA LEU A 68 -20.89 -4.40 -37.39
C LEU A 68 -21.03 -3.09 -36.62
N LYS A 69 -19.92 -2.48 -36.16
CA LYS A 69 -19.94 -1.18 -35.49
C LYS A 69 -20.12 -0.08 -36.53
N THR A 70 -21.35 0.13 -37.00
CA THR A 70 -21.64 1.24 -37.90
C THR A 70 -21.65 2.57 -37.12
N HIS A 71 -21.50 3.68 -37.85
CA HIS A 71 -21.65 5.02 -37.25
C HIS A 71 -23.00 5.17 -36.52
N GLU A 72 -24.09 4.64 -37.10
CA GLU A 72 -25.43 4.66 -36.50
C GLU A 72 -25.51 3.87 -35.19
N LEU A 73 -24.93 2.66 -35.13
CA LEU A 73 -24.93 1.84 -33.92
C LEU A 73 -24.11 2.50 -32.80
N CYS A 74 -22.95 3.07 -33.14
CA CYS A 74 -22.11 3.82 -32.21
C CYS A 74 -22.83 5.07 -31.70
N LEU A 75 -23.50 5.82 -32.59
CA LEU A 75 -24.30 6.98 -32.23
C LEU A 75 -25.42 6.61 -31.27
N LEU A 76 -26.18 5.54 -31.56
CA LEU A 76 -27.25 5.04 -30.68
C LEU A 76 -26.71 4.69 -29.27
N ALA A 77 -25.57 4.00 -29.20
CA ALA A 77 -24.94 3.62 -27.95
C ALA A 77 -24.55 4.86 -27.11
N VAL A 78 -23.91 5.84 -27.75
CA VAL A 78 -23.44 7.08 -27.11
C VAL A 78 -24.61 7.99 -26.70
N GLN A 79 -25.67 8.07 -27.52
CA GLN A 79 -26.91 8.79 -27.20
C GLN A 79 -27.56 8.27 -25.93
N THR A 80 -27.57 6.96 -25.76
CA THR A 80 -28.14 6.30 -24.58
C THR A 80 -27.21 6.39 -23.36
N ASN A 81 -25.89 6.26 -23.55
CA ASN A 81 -24.91 6.41 -22.49
C ASN A 81 -23.59 6.97 -23.04
N ALA A 82 -23.24 8.19 -22.64
CA ALA A 82 -22.04 8.87 -23.12
C ALA A 82 -20.72 8.10 -22.86
N ASN A 83 -20.67 7.24 -21.84
CA ASN A 83 -19.49 6.40 -21.57
C ASN A 83 -19.33 5.25 -22.56
N ALA A 84 -20.32 4.98 -23.41
CA ALA A 84 -20.20 4.00 -24.49
C ALA A 84 -19.16 4.40 -25.54
N LEU A 85 -18.74 5.67 -25.57
CA LEU A 85 -17.65 6.18 -26.41
C LEU A 85 -16.35 5.36 -26.24
N LEU A 86 -16.10 4.80 -25.04
CA LEU A 86 -14.96 3.90 -24.78
C LEU A 86 -14.91 2.68 -25.70
N TYR A 87 -16.06 2.22 -26.23
CA TYR A 87 -16.15 1.02 -27.07
C TYR A 87 -16.27 1.33 -28.57
N VAL A 88 -16.28 2.61 -28.93
CA VAL A 88 -16.30 3.10 -30.32
C VAL A 88 -14.87 3.10 -30.86
N PRO A 89 -14.59 2.38 -31.98
CA PRO A 89 -13.28 2.40 -32.62
C PRO A 89 -12.83 3.81 -33.00
N ASP A 90 -11.52 4.07 -32.91
CA ASP A 90 -10.94 5.39 -33.16
C ASP A 90 -11.27 5.93 -34.56
N GLU A 91 -11.39 5.04 -35.55
CA GLU A 91 -11.72 5.36 -36.95
C GLU A 91 -13.16 5.85 -37.13
N LEU A 92 -14.05 5.49 -36.20
CA LEU A 92 -15.48 5.81 -36.23
C LEU A 92 -15.85 6.94 -35.28
N GLN A 93 -14.89 7.43 -34.50
CA GLN A 93 -15.09 8.64 -33.72
C GLN A 93 -15.10 9.84 -34.67
N THR A 94 -16.22 10.58 -34.68
CA THR A 94 -16.33 11.86 -35.39
C THR A 94 -16.27 13.01 -34.38
N PRO A 95 -15.83 14.21 -34.79
CA PRO A 95 -15.88 15.40 -33.93
C PRO A 95 -17.28 15.63 -33.34
N GLU A 96 -18.33 15.38 -34.10
CA GLU A 96 -19.72 15.53 -33.71
C GLU A 96 -20.11 14.52 -32.62
N LEU A 97 -19.76 13.24 -32.79
CA LEU A 97 -20.04 12.18 -31.81
C LEU A 97 -19.30 12.44 -30.50
N CYS A 98 -18.03 12.82 -30.57
CA CYS A 98 -17.21 13.17 -29.41
C CYS A 98 -17.76 14.40 -28.68
N ARG A 99 -18.14 15.44 -29.43
CA ARG A 99 -18.76 16.65 -28.87
C ARG A 99 -20.10 16.33 -28.20
N PHE A 100 -20.92 15.46 -28.81
CA PHE A 100 -22.16 15.00 -28.20
C PHE A 100 -21.91 14.25 -26.88
N ALA A 101 -20.98 13.28 -26.86
CA ALA A 101 -20.64 12.52 -25.65
C ALA A 101 -20.15 13.45 -24.52
N ILE A 102 -19.29 14.42 -24.84
CA ILE A 102 -18.76 15.41 -23.89
C ILE A 102 -19.87 16.31 -23.35
N SER A 103 -20.84 16.70 -24.17
CA SER A 103 -21.99 17.51 -23.73
C SER A 103 -22.83 16.81 -22.66
N LYS A 104 -22.96 15.48 -22.74
CA LYS A 104 -23.67 14.67 -21.75
C LYS A 104 -22.82 14.37 -20.52
N ASN A 105 -21.52 14.13 -20.69
CA ASN A 105 -20.59 13.90 -19.59
C ASN A 105 -19.18 14.36 -19.99
N HIS A 106 -18.72 15.46 -19.38
CA HIS A 106 -17.42 16.06 -19.67
C HIS A 106 -16.24 15.09 -19.45
N LYS A 107 -16.37 14.08 -18.58
CA LYS A 107 -15.32 13.08 -18.29
C LYS A 107 -15.10 12.10 -19.44
N THR A 108 -15.97 12.09 -20.45
CA THR A 108 -15.80 11.23 -21.65
C THR A 108 -14.65 11.67 -22.55
N LEU A 109 -14.08 12.88 -22.35
CA LEU A 109 -12.87 13.34 -23.03
C LEU A 109 -11.72 12.31 -22.95
N LYS A 110 -11.64 11.55 -21.86
CA LYS A 110 -10.63 10.48 -21.68
C LYS A 110 -10.75 9.32 -22.68
N TYR A 111 -11.92 9.15 -23.30
CA TYR A 111 -12.22 8.11 -24.29
C TYR A 111 -12.14 8.61 -25.73
N VAL A 112 -12.01 9.93 -25.94
CA VAL A 112 -11.80 10.51 -27.26
C VAL A 112 -10.41 10.13 -27.77
N SER A 113 -10.29 9.72 -29.02
CA SER A 113 -9.00 9.40 -29.65
C SER A 113 -8.06 10.60 -29.65
N ASN A 114 -6.75 10.37 -29.52
CA ASN A 114 -5.78 11.47 -29.45
C ASN A 114 -5.81 12.38 -30.68
N LYS A 115 -6.17 11.84 -31.86
CA LYS A 115 -6.31 12.58 -33.12
C LYS A 115 -7.41 13.65 -33.06
N LEU A 116 -8.47 13.42 -32.27
CA LEU A 116 -9.63 14.29 -32.18
C LEU A 116 -9.63 15.20 -30.96
N ARG A 117 -8.64 15.08 -30.06
CA ARG A 117 -8.46 15.97 -28.90
C ARG A 117 -7.86 17.32 -29.34
N THR A 118 -8.59 18.04 -30.17
CA THR A 118 -8.25 19.40 -30.61
C THR A 118 -8.40 20.39 -29.45
N GLU A 119 -7.77 21.56 -29.59
CA GLU A 119 -7.90 22.65 -28.61
C GLU A 119 -9.38 23.03 -28.40
N GLU A 120 -10.16 23.11 -29.47
CA GLU A 120 -11.58 23.43 -29.42
C GLU A 120 -12.40 22.40 -28.63
N LEU A 121 -12.16 21.10 -28.86
CA LEU A 121 -12.88 20.04 -28.15
C LEU A 121 -12.49 20.00 -26.66
N CYS A 122 -11.22 20.27 -26.35
CA CYS A 122 -10.75 20.41 -24.97
C CYS A 122 -11.39 21.62 -24.26
N LYS A 123 -11.44 22.79 -24.92
CA LYS A 123 -12.14 23.98 -24.40
C LYS A 123 -13.62 23.69 -24.17
N PHE A 124 -14.27 22.97 -25.10
CA PHE A 124 -15.66 22.55 -24.96
C PHE A 124 -15.86 21.60 -23.76
N ALA A 125 -14.99 20.62 -23.54
CA ALA A 125 -15.08 19.73 -22.37
C ALA A 125 -14.95 20.49 -21.04
N LEU A 126 -14.05 21.48 -20.98
CA LEU A 126 -13.88 22.33 -19.81
C LEU A 126 -15.09 23.25 -19.60
N SER A 127 -15.72 23.76 -20.66
CA SER A 127 -16.95 24.54 -20.55
C SER A 127 -18.12 23.69 -20.07
N GLN A 128 -18.24 22.42 -20.51
CA GLN A 128 -19.28 21.51 -20.03
C GLN A 128 -19.10 21.13 -18.56
N LEU A 129 -17.85 20.89 -18.13
CA LEU A 129 -17.50 20.71 -16.72
C LEU A 129 -17.96 21.92 -15.89
N LEU A 130 -17.60 23.13 -16.34
CA LEU A 130 -18.03 24.35 -15.66
C LEU A 130 -19.55 24.45 -15.63
N ALA A 131 -20.25 24.22 -16.74
CA ALA A 131 -21.71 24.31 -16.80
C ALA A 131 -22.39 23.37 -15.78
N GLN A 132 -21.94 22.12 -15.70
CA GLN A 132 -22.49 21.07 -14.82
C GLN A 132 -22.05 21.20 -13.35
N ALA A 133 -21.08 22.06 -13.03
CA ALA A 133 -20.67 22.32 -11.66
C ALA A 133 -21.75 23.15 -10.92
N HIS A 134 -22.60 22.47 -10.16
CA HIS A 134 -23.61 23.03 -9.27
C HIS A 134 -23.00 23.35 -7.90
N VAL A 135 -22.39 24.54 -7.78
CA VAL A 135 -21.97 25.15 -6.49
C VAL A 135 -20.83 24.40 -5.76
N PHE A 136 -19.89 25.15 -5.20
CA PHE A 136 -18.78 24.64 -4.39
C PHE A 136 -19.31 24.11 -3.05
N ASP A 137 -19.81 22.88 -3.01
CA ASP A 137 -19.90 22.14 -1.76
C ASP A 137 -18.60 21.37 -1.56
N SER A 138 -17.90 21.67 -0.46
CA SER A 138 -16.61 21.13 -0.01
C SER A 138 -15.35 21.63 -0.76
N GLY A 139 -14.61 22.54 -0.11
CA GLY A 139 -13.13 22.56 0.05
C GLY A 139 -12.13 22.19 -1.06
N TYR A 140 -12.51 21.93 -2.32
CA TYR A 140 -11.59 21.48 -3.35
C TYR A 140 -10.95 22.63 -4.15
N LEU A 141 -9.63 22.53 -4.30
CA LEU A 141 -8.78 23.28 -5.22
C LEU A 141 -9.30 23.15 -6.67
N TRP A 142 -9.42 24.28 -7.38
CA TRP A 142 -9.48 24.40 -8.84
C TRP A 142 -10.44 23.44 -9.61
N PRO A 143 -11.63 23.90 -10.07
CA PRO A 143 -12.70 23.04 -10.57
C PRO A 143 -12.38 22.28 -11.87
N PHE A 144 -11.29 22.63 -12.55
CA PHE A 144 -10.88 22.01 -13.81
C PHE A 144 -10.08 20.72 -13.66
N GLN A 145 -9.58 20.42 -12.45
CA GLN A 145 -8.71 19.27 -12.18
C GLN A 145 -9.25 17.92 -12.71
N PRO A 146 -10.55 17.58 -12.61
CA PRO A 146 -11.07 16.28 -13.05
C PRO A 146 -11.00 16.06 -14.57
N THR A 147 -11.06 17.13 -15.37
CA THR A 147 -11.12 17.07 -16.84
C THR A 147 -9.77 17.37 -17.47
N ILE A 148 -9.00 18.30 -16.90
CA ILE A 148 -7.73 18.76 -17.47
C ILE A 148 -6.67 17.66 -17.57
N LYS A 149 -6.70 16.67 -16.67
CA LYS A 149 -5.80 15.51 -16.75
C LYS A 149 -5.93 14.71 -18.06
N TYR A 150 -7.05 14.83 -18.76
CA TYR A 150 -7.31 14.15 -20.03
C TYR A 150 -7.04 15.02 -21.27
N VAL A 151 -6.79 16.33 -21.07
CA VAL A 151 -6.32 17.23 -22.12
C VAL A 151 -4.89 16.80 -22.51
N PRO A 152 -4.56 16.58 -23.78
CA PRO A 152 -3.21 16.17 -24.15
C PRO A 152 -2.21 17.29 -23.92
N PHE A 153 -0.94 16.91 -23.74
CA PHE A 153 0.13 17.81 -23.36
C PHE A 153 0.27 19.02 -24.30
N LYS A 154 0.22 18.78 -25.62
CA LYS A 154 0.33 19.83 -26.65
C LYS A 154 -0.72 20.93 -26.51
N GLN A 155 -1.88 20.62 -25.95
CA GLN A 155 -3.00 21.55 -25.77
C GLN A 155 -2.97 22.24 -24.40
N ARG A 156 -2.10 21.82 -23.47
CA ARG A 156 -1.92 22.47 -22.15
C ARG A 156 -1.00 23.69 -22.29
N ASN A 157 -1.48 24.71 -22.97
CA ASN A 157 -0.75 25.95 -23.27
C ASN A 157 -1.38 27.16 -22.56
N LEU A 158 -0.69 28.31 -22.65
CA LEU A 158 -1.12 29.55 -22.01
C LEU A 158 -2.53 29.99 -22.44
N GLU A 159 -2.92 29.72 -23.69
CA GLU A 159 -4.24 30.07 -24.22
C GLU A 159 -5.36 29.24 -23.60
N LEU A 160 -5.14 27.94 -23.37
CA LEU A 160 -6.07 27.10 -22.62
C LEU A 160 -6.19 27.57 -21.16
N PHE A 161 -5.08 27.99 -20.56
CA PHE A 161 -5.06 28.53 -19.19
C PHE A 161 -5.85 29.83 -19.08
N LYS A 162 -5.61 30.79 -19.98
CA LYS A 162 -6.39 32.04 -20.09
C LYS A 162 -7.88 31.76 -20.26
N PHE A 163 -8.23 30.80 -21.13
CA PHE A 163 -9.62 30.38 -21.32
C PHE A 163 -10.25 29.90 -20.00
N MET A 164 -9.59 29.00 -19.26
CA MET A 164 -10.10 28.51 -17.97
C MET A 164 -10.31 29.64 -16.96
N LEU A 165 -9.35 30.56 -16.83
CA LEU A 165 -9.45 31.72 -15.94
C LEU A 165 -10.62 32.62 -16.33
N TYR A 166 -10.75 32.91 -17.63
CA TYR A 166 -11.82 33.76 -18.14
C TYR A 166 -13.20 33.13 -17.93
N SER A 167 -13.37 31.84 -18.27
CA SER A 167 -14.62 31.12 -18.06
C SER A 167 -14.97 30.97 -16.57
N PHE A 168 -13.97 30.77 -15.70
CA PHE A 168 -14.18 30.75 -14.26
C PHE A 168 -14.64 32.12 -13.74
N LYS A 169 -13.97 33.20 -14.15
CA LYS A 169 -14.35 34.58 -13.80
C LYS A 169 -15.76 34.92 -14.30
N GLN A 170 -16.12 34.53 -15.52
CA GLN A 170 -17.47 34.77 -16.03
C GLN A 170 -18.54 34.05 -15.21
N LYS A 171 -18.32 32.79 -14.83
CA LYS A 171 -19.31 32.01 -14.08
C LYS A 171 -19.40 32.41 -12.60
N TYR A 172 -18.26 32.69 -11.95
CA TYR A 172 -18.21 32.84 -10.48
C TYR A 172 -17.73 34.22 -9.99
N GLY A 173 -17.18 35.07 -10.86
CA GLY A 173 -16.47 36.29 -10.47
C GLY A 173 -17.32 37.32 -9.71
N LYS A 174 -18.65 37.37 -9.94
CA LYS A 174 -19.57 38.23 -9.18
C LYS A 174 -19.99 37.64 -7.83
N ALA A 175 -19.86 36.33 -7.66
CA ALA A 175 -20.35 35.60 -6.49
C ALA A 175 -19.27 35.33 -5.42
N LEU A 176 -17.99 35.54 -5.75
CA LEU A 176 -16.85 35.23 -4.87
C LEU A 176 -16.26 36.50 -4.24
N LYS A 177 -15.88 36.42 -2.95
CA LYS A 177 -15.13 37.49 -2.28
C LYS A 177 -13.74 37.67 -2.93
N PRO A 178 -13.19 38.90 -3.00
CA PRO A 178 -11.87 39.17 -3.61
C PRO A 178 -10.74 38.28 -3.08
N ASP A 179 -10.69 38.06 -1.76
CA ASP A 179 -9.67 37.22 -1.12
C ASP A 179 -9.75 35.75 -1.56
N PHE A 180 -10.97 35.23 -1.72
CA PHE A 180 -11.20 33.85 -2.16
C PHE A 180 -10.93 33.68 -3.65
N LEU A 181 -11.28 34.67 -4.46
CA LEU A 181 -10.92 34.73 -5.87
C LEU A 181 -9.38 34.74 -6.01
N GLY A 182 -8.67 35.60 -5.28
CA GLY A 182 -7.20 35.62 -5.26
C GLY A 182 -6.57 34.30 -4.83
N LEU A 183 -7.16 33.61 -3.83
CA LEU A 183 -6.70 32.29 -3.39
C LEU A 183 -6.87 31.21 -4.48
N GLN A 184 -8.04 31.14 -5.13
CA GLN A 184 -8.29 30.17 -6.21
C GLN A 184 -7.36 30.40 -7.40
N ILE A 185 -7.10 31.67 -7.72
CA ILE A 185 -6.17 32.00 -8.79
C ILE A 185 -4.72 31.63 -8.39
N ARG A 186 -4.29 31.85 -7.13
CA ARG A 186 -2.98 31.36 -6.63
C ARG A 186 -2.83 29.84 -6.73
N PHE A 187 -3.88 29.08 -6.43
CA PHE A 187 -3.86 27.63 -6.63
C PHE A 187 -3.76 27.25 -8.10
N ALA A 188 -4.43 27.98 -9.00
CA ALA A 188 -4.32 27.77 -10.44
C ALA A 188 -2.90 28.02 -10.96
N VAL A 189 -2.23 29.07 -10.46
CA VAL A 189 -0.83 29.41 -10.79
C VAL A 189 0.13 28.36 -10.25
N ARG A 190 0.02 28.00 -8.97
CA ARG A 190 0.87 26.96 -8.36
C ARG A 190 0.73 25.61 -9.08
N TRP A 191 -0.49 25.27 -9.47
CA TRP A 191 -0.75 24.05 -10.24
C TRP A 191 -0.21 24.14 -11.68
N TRP A 192 -0.25 25.32 -12.30
CA TRP A 192 0.39 25.58 -13.58
C TRP A 192 1.92 25.38 -13.50
N ASP A 193 2.54 25.89 -12.44
CA ASP A 193 3.97 25.69 -12.15
C ASP A 193 4.31 24.22 -11.86
N ASP A 194 3.46 23.50 -11.13
CA ASP A 194 3.66 22.07 -10.87
C ASP A 194 3.54 21.23 -12.14
N ILE A 195 2.62 21.59 -13.07
CA ILE A 195 2.64 21.04 -14.43
C ILE A 195 3.92 21.42 -15.15
N GLY A 196 4.36 22.68 -15.06
CA GLY A 196 5.63 23.16 -15.60
C GLY A 196 6.84 22.38 -15.08
N ARG A 197 6.80 21.87 -13.84
CA ARG A 197 7.82 20.97 -13.26
C ARG A 197 7.69 19.53 -13.76
N LEU A 198 6.48 18.99 -13.88
CA LEU A 198 6.22 17.66 -14.48
C LEU A 198 6.61 17.60 -15.97
N VAL A 199 6.46 18.72 -16.69
CA VAL A 199 6.94 18.91 -18.08
C VAL A 199 8.46 18.71 -18.19
N ARG A 200 9.24 19.13 -17.18
CA ARG A 200 10.71 19.00 -17.18
C ARG A 200 11.17 17.54 -17.04
N ILE A 201 10.28 16.61 -16.67
CA ILE A 201 10.61 15.21 -16.36
C ILE A 201 10.37 14.26 -17.56
N ASN A 202 9.64 14.68 -18.62
CA ASN A 202 9.42 13.85 -19.81
C ASN A 202 9.91 14.51 -21.11
N GLU A 203 10.64 13.74 -21.90
CA GLU A 203 11.41 14.13 -23.09
C GLU A 203 10.60 14.87 -24.17
N ASN A 204 10.77 16.20 -24.24
CA ASN A 204 10.78 17.00 -25.46
C ASN A 204 11.13 18.47 -25.10
N GLN A 205 12.43 18.79 -25.12
CA GLN A 205 12.96 20.09 -24.70
C GLN A 205 12.63 21.26 -25.66
N ASP A 206 12.05 21.01 -26.85
CA ASP A 206 11.74 22.08 -27.81
C ASP A 206 10.50 22.91 -27.44
N PHE A 207 9.61 22.41 -26.57
CA PHE A 207 8.44 23.18 -26.10
C PHE A 207 8.82 24.34 -25.16
N LEU A 208 9.98 24.26 -24.49
CA LEU A 208 10.40 25.22 -23.46
C LEU A 208 11.02 26.50 -24.03
N LYS A 209 11.33 26.57 -25.33
CA LYS A 209 11.97 27.75 -25.95
C LYS A 209 11.06 28.99 -26.06
N GLY A 210 9.75 28.83 -25.87
CA GLY A 210 8.77 29.92 -25.95
C GLY A 210 7.98 30.18 -24.66
N VAL A 211 8.29 29.49 -23.56
CA VAL A 211 7.57 29.67 -22.29
C VAL A 211 8.31 30.72 -21.45
N PRO A 212 7.67 31.87 -21.10
CA PRO A 212 8.32 32.92 -20.32
C PRO A 212 8.75 32.41 -18.96
N LYS A 213 10.05 32.57 -18.65
CA LYS A 213 10.64 32.21 -17.37
C LYS A 213 10.18 33.21 -16.31
N ASP A 214 9.39 32.70 -15.38
CA ASP A 214 9.27 33.06 -13.95
C ASP A 214 8.89 34.50 -13.54
N GLU A 215 8.98 35.52 -14.42
CA GLU A 215 8.68 36.93 -14.07
C GLU A 215 7.61 37.55 -15.01
N GLN A 216 7.64 37.20 -16.30
CA GLN A 216 6.60 37.62 -17.26
C GLN A 216 5.24 36.94 -17.03
N THR A 217 5.22 35.72 -16.50
CA THR A 217 3.98 34.99 -16.20
C THR A 217 3.18 35.67 -15.08
N GLU A 218 3.86 36.21 -14.07
CA GLU A 218 3.27 37.02 -13.01
C GLU A 218 2.81 38.39 -13.53
N GLN A 219 3.52 39.00 -14.48
CA GLN A 219 3.09 40.27 -15.10
C GLN A 219 1.90 40.15 -16.07
N VAL A 220 1.84 39.09 -16.90
CA VAL A 220 0.67 38.77 -17.74
C VAL A 220 -0.56 38.48 -16.86
N PHE A 221 -0.32 37.97 -15.66
CA PHE A 221 -1.33 37.70 -14.67
C PHE A 221 -1.82 38.98 -13.98
N ILE A 222 -0.91 39.85 -13.54
CA ILE A 222 -1.20 41.19 -12.99
C ILE A 222 -1.95 42.06 -14.01
N SER A 223 -1.67 41.93 -15.31
CA SER A 223 -2.37 42.69 -16.35
C SER A 223 -3.80 42.21 -16.61
N ALA A 224 -4.14 40.95 -16.25
CA ALA A 224 -5.49 40.41 -16.30
C ALA A 224 -6.33 40.68 -15.03
N LEU A 225 -5.67 41.16 -13.96
CA LEU A 225 -6.32 41.59 -12.71
C LEU A 225 -6.92 43.00 -12.86
N THR A 226 -8.04 43.24 -12.18
CA THR A 226 -8.61 44.59 -12.05
C THR A 226 -7.62 45.52 -11.32
N GLU A 227 -7.65 46.82 -11.63
CA GLU A 227 -6.75 47.83 -11.04
C GLU A 227 -6.66 47.78 -9.50
N GLU A 228 -7.76 47.41 -8.84
CA GLU A 228 -7.84 47.27 -7.39
C GLU A 228 -6.87 46.22 -6.81
N ASN A 229 -6.57 45.15 -7.57
CA ASN A 229 -5.67 44.08 -7.14
C ASN A 229 -4.19 44.37 -7.42
N LYS A 230 -3.87 45.29 -8.36
CA LYS A 230 -2.48 45.68 -8.66
C LYS A 230 -1.84 46.47 -7.52
N LYS A 231 -2.64 47.27 -6.81
CA LYS A 231 -2.21 48.19 -5.74
C LYS A 231 -1.62 47.49 -4.50
N TYR A 232 -1.91 46.22 -4.31
CA TYR A 232 -1.47 45.47 -3.13
C TYR A 232 -0.02 44.96 -3.23
N TYR A 233 0.53 44.80 -4.44
CA TYR A 233 1.83 44.14 -4.67
C TYR A 233 3.07 45.05 -4.60
N SER A 234 2.93 46.38 -4.65
CA SER A 234 4.05 47.30 -4.93
C SER A 234 4.78 47.90 -3.71
N LYS A 235 4.70 47.32 -2.49
CA LYS A 235 5.10 48.00 -1.24
C LYS A 235 6.40 47.54 -0.54
N THR A 236 7.23 46.68 -1.12
CA THR A 236 8.26 45.91 -0.35
C THR A 236 9.75 46.12 -0.64
N THR A 237 10.22 47.09 -1.44
CA THR A 237 11.67 47.19 -1.78
C THR A 237 12.19 48.62 -2.05
N ASP A 238 13.12 49.17 -1.24
CA ASP A 238 14.20 50.14 -1.62
C ASP A 238 15.17 50.53 -0.43
N GLU A 239 16.50 50.68 -0.67
CA GLU A 239 17.63 50.88 0.30
C GLU A 239 18.45 52.22 0.16
N LYS A 240 19.04 52.78 1.26
CA LYS A 240 20.08 53.87 1.33
C LYS A 240 21.11 53.65 2.48
N VAL A 241 22.36 54.18 2.36
CA VAL A 241 23.57 54.01 3.24
C VAL A 241 23.44 54.53 4.70
N LYS A 242 24.09 53.89 5.70
CA LYS A 242 23.91 54.11 7.17
C LYS A 242 25.14 54.62 8.00
N THR A 243 24.94 55.35 9.11
CA THR A 243 25.92 55.95 10.07
C THR A 243 26.36 55.02 11.24
N ARG A 244 27.30 55.46 12.13
CA ARG A 244 27.80 54.68 13.30
C ARG A 244 26.69 54.37 14.31
N GLU A 245 25.86 55.34 14.67
CA GLU A 245 24.72 55.11 15.57
C GLU A 245 23.71 54.16 14.91
N GLU A 246 23.55 54.26 13.59
CA GLU A 246 22.70 53.37 12.83
C GLU A 246 23.28 51.94 12.77
N TRP A 247 24.61 51.77 12.75
CA TRP A 247 25.24 50.46 12.87
C TRP A 247 25.07 49.84 14.26
N LEU A 248 25.25 50.61 15.34
CA LEU A 248 24.94 50.13 16.70
C LEU A 248 23.46 49.73 16.83
N LEU A 249 22.56 50.54 16.26
CA LEU A 249 21.13 50.23 16.23
C LEU A 249 20.83 49.00 15.36
N VAL A 250 21.55 48.80 14.26
CA VAL A 250 21.39 47.64 13.38
C VAL A 250 21.92 46.37 14.04
N ILE A 251 23.09 46.39 14.68
CA ILE A 251 23.69 45.25 15.38
C ILE A 251 22.82 44.85 16.57
N SER A 252 22.37 45.83 17.38
CA SER A 252 21.46 45.58 18.51
C SER A 252 20.11 45.01 18.09
N LYS A 253 19.65 45.29 16.85
CA LYS A 253 18.44 44.68 16.29
C LYS A 253 18.68 43.33 15.64
N ASN A 254 19.82 43.12 15.00
CA ASN A 254 20.24 41.86 14.42
C ASN A 254 21.77 41.84 14.19
N SER A 255 22.46 40.98 14.94
CA SER A 255 23.92 40.87 14.97
C SER A 255 24.50 40.24 13.70
N ASP A 256 23.71 39.58 12.85
CA ASP A 256 24.18 39.04 11.57
C ASP A 256 24.64 40.14 10.61
N TYR A 257 24.13 41.36 10.79
CA TYR A 257 24.60 42.52 10.05
C TYR A 257 26.02 42.92 10.42
N PHE A 258 26.59 42.42 11.53
CA PHE A 258 28.00 42.61 11.86
C PHE A 258 28.92 42.14 10.73
N ARG A 259 28.53 41.07 10.00
CA ARG A 259 29.27 40.56 8.83
C ARG A 259 29.33 41.55 7.66
N ARG A 260 28.43 42.53 7.63
CA ARG A 260 28.35 43.56 6.59
C ARG A 260 29.05 44.87 6.99
N ILE A 261 29.59 44.94 8.21
CA ILE A 261 30.33 46.11 8.70
C ILE A 261 31.75 46.06 8.11
N PRO A 262 32.21 47.17 7.49
CA PRO A 262 33.61 47.29 7.05
C PRO A 262 34.58 47.07 8.22
N ARG A 263 35.66 46.30 8.00
CA ARG A 263 36.59 45.91 9.07
C ARG A 263 37.30 47.11 9.73
N GLU A 264 37.43 48.19 8.99
CA GLU A 264 38.13 49.42 9.38
C GLU A 264 37.39 50.21 10.47
N ILE A 265 36.10 49.90 10.72
CA ILE A 265 35.26 50.61 11.69
C ILE A 265 34.84 49.74 12.89
N ILE A 266 35.38 48.51 13.03
CA ILE A 266 35.06 47.60 14.14
C ILE A 266 35.78 48.02 15.43
N THR A 267 35.07 48.04 16.56
CA THR A 267 35.60 48.38 17.89
C THR A 267 35.29 47.28 18.92
N GLU A 268 35.99 47.28 20.08
CA GLU A 268 35.77 46.31 21.16
C GLU A 268 34.29 46.27 21.63
N ASP A 269 33.65 47.44 21.72
CA ASP A 269 32.23 47.53 22.07
C ASP A 269 31.32 46.90 21.01
N PHE A 270 31.66 46.98 19.72
CA PHE A 270 30.92 46.29 18.67
C PHE A 270 31.09 44.78 18.81
N CYS A 271 32.30 44.30 19.16
CA CYS A 271 32.58 42.89 19.40
C CYS A 271 31.81 42.36 20.63
N LYS A 272 31.83 43.09 21.76
CA LYS A 272 31.09 42.71 22.97
C LYS A 272 29.58 42.71 22.74
N LEU A 273 29.05 43.75 22.06
CA LEU A 273 27.63 43.84 21.71
C LEU A 273 27.21 42.77 20.70
N ALA A 274 28.08 42.43 19.75
CA ALA A 274 27.82 41.36 18.81
C ALA A 274 27.86 39.99 19.48
N LEU A 275 28.82 39.72 20.38
CA LEU A 275 28.93 38.46 21.12
C LEU A 275 27.80 38.25 22.13
N SER A 276 27.28 39.34 22.73
CA SER A 276 26.14 39.24 23.65
C SER A 276 24.84 38.87 22.94
N THR A 277 24.77 39.01 21.62
CA THR A 277 23.55 38.80 20.82
C THR A 277 23.67 37.67 19.79
N ASN A 278 24.86 37.40 19.22
CA ASN A 278 25.16 36.26 18.35
C ASN A 278 26.62 35.78 18.52
N VAL A 279 26.77 34.54 18.99
CA VAL A 279 28.07 33.90 19.29
C VAL A 279 28.83 33.51 18.02
N ASP A 280 28.15 33.25 16.91
CA ASP A 280 28.80 32.85 15.65
C ASP A 280 29.54 34.02 14.98
N VAL A 281 29.44 35.22 15.55
CA VAL A 281 30.25 36.38 15.16
C VAL A 281 31.68 36.27 15.69
N ALA A 282 31.96 35.40 16.69
CA ALA A 282 33.28 35.21 17.29
C ALA A 282 34.38 34.94 16.25
N GLU A 283 34.08 34.18 15.20
CA GLU A 283 35.01 33.85 14.10
C GLU A 283 35.39 35.07 13.24
N PHE A 284 34.59 36.15 13.30
CA PHE A 284 34.80 37.39 12.58
C PHE A 284 35.45 38.49 13.44
N ILE A 285 35.70 38.22 14.72
CA ILE A 285 36.36 39.15 15.65
C ILE A 285 37.87 39.12 15.45
N PRO A 286 38.55 40.28 15.31
CA PRO A 286 40.00 40.32 15.17
C PRO A 286 40.74 39.73 16.37
N ASN A 287 41.78 38.94 16.12
CA ASN A 287 42.55 38.23 17.17
C ASN A 287 43.14 39.14 18.26
N VAL A 288 43.35 40.42 17.96
CA VAL A 288 43.88 41.43 18.89
C VAL A 288 43.02 41.58 20.15
N PHE A 289 41.74 41.21 20.13
CA PHE A 289 40.83 41.38 21.26
C PHE A 289 40.76 40.18 22.23
N TRP A 290 41.37 39.03 21.93
CA TRP A 290 41.27 37.81 22.78
C TRP A 290 42.33 37.75 23.91
N THR A 291 42.02 38.35 25.07
CA THR A 291 42.85 38.29 26.30
C THR A 291 42.13 37.57 27.45
N ASP A 292 42.83 37.08 28.48
CA ASP A 292 42.20 36.40 29.64
C ASP A 292 41.17 37.30 30.36
N GLU A 293 41.44 38.60 30.47
CA GLU A 293 40.50 39.59 31.02
C GLU A 293 39.28 39.80 30.11
N PHE A 294 39.47 39.78 28.80
CA PHE A 294 38.38 39.83 27.83
C PHE A 294 37.52 38.56 27.91
N VAL A 295 38.12 37.37 28.00
CA VAL A 295 37.38 36.09 28.10
C VAL A 295 36.60 36.02 29.41
N LEU A 296 37.20 36.43 30.53
CA LEU A 296 36.53 36.44 31.84
C LEU A 296 35.38 37.46 31.90
N SER A 297 35.57 38.66 31.35
CA SER A 297 34.48 39.66 31.27
C SER A 297 33.33 39.17 30.39
N VAL A 298 33.65 38.61 29.22
CA VAL A 298 32.65 38.07 28.29
C VAL A 298 31.89 36.87 28.90
N ILE A 299 32.56 35.94 29.60
CA ILE A 299 31.89 34.80 30.28
C ILE A 299 31.02 35.29 31.43
N LYS A 300 31.52 36.22 32.26
CA LYS A 300 30.77 36.75 33.41
C LYS A 300 29.52 37.51 32.97
N ASP A 301 29.63 38.27 31.89
CA ASP A 301 28.52 39.06 31.33
C ASP A 301 27.53 38.19 30.52
N ASN A 302 27.89 36.92 30.23
CA ASN A 302 27.08 35.99 29.44
C ASN A 302 27.00 34.58 30.09
N LEU A 303 26.91 34.51 31.42
CA LEU A 303 26.78 33.25 32.17
C LEU A 303 25.61 32.37 31.68
N ASP A 304 24.57 32.99 31.13
CA ASP A 304 23.39 32.32 30.59
C ASP A 304 23.58 31.80 29.16
N ASN A 305 24.72 32.10 28.51
CA ASN A 305 25.04 31.71 27.14
C ASN A 305 26.02 30.52 27.12
N SER A 306 25.46 29.32 27.14
CA SER A 306 26.19 28.04 27.13
C SER A 306 27.23 27.96 26.03
N LYS A 307 26.83 28.18 24.76
CA LYS A 307 27.70 27.99 23.58
C LYS A 307 28.98 28.81 23.63
N LEU A 308 28.85 30.07 24.08
CA LEU A 308 29.98 30.99 24.23
C LEU A 308 30.92 30.49 25.33
N THR A 309 30.36 30.10 26.47
CA THR A 309 31.12 29.59 27.63
C THR A 309 31.86 28.28 27.28
N VAL A 310 31.23 27.37 26.52
CA VAL A 310 31.85 26.11 26.04
C VAL A 310 33.04 26.40 25.14
N ARG A 311 32.84 27.23 24.11
CA ARG A 311 33.88 27.52 23.10
C ARG A 311 35.06 28.24 23.75
N LEU A 312 34.82 29.08 24.75
CA LEU A 312 35.91 29.73 25.49
C LEU A 312 36.63 28.76 26.45
N LEU A 313 35.89 27.89 27.16
CA LEU A 313 36.48 26.93 28.10
C LEU A 313 37.21 25.75 27.41
N ALA A 314 36.69 25.26 26.28
CA ALA A 314 37.24 24.11 25.57
C ALA A 314 38.53 24.43 24.79
N TYR A 315 38.68 25.67 24.29
CA TYR A 315 39.84 26.05 23.47
C TYR A 315 40.99 26.66 24.29
N HIS A 316 40.74 27.13 25.53
CA HIS A 316 41.71 28.01 26.22
C HIS A 316 41.97 27.74 27.72
N THR A 317 41.45 26.65 28.35
CA THR A 317 41.61 26.44 29.81
C THR A 317 42.45 25.21 30.23
N PRO A 318 43.54 25.35 31.03
CA PRO A 318 44.39 24.24 31.51
C PRO A 318 43.84 23.40 32.69
N GLN A 319 44.33 22.17 32.91
CA GLN A 319 43.86 21.24 33.96
C GLN A 319 43.97 21.76 35.42
N TYR A 320 44.97 22.58 35.76
CA TYR A 320 45.13 23.16 37.11
C TYR A 320 44.05 24.19 37.46
N PHE A 321 43.25 24.61 36.47
CA PHE A 321 42.12 25.53 36.67
C PHE A 321 41.06 24.95 37.64
N PHE A 322 40.89 23.63 37.68
CA PHE A 322 39.83 22.96 38.45
C PHE A 322 40.18 22.63 39.90
N ASP A 323 41.42 22.88 40.34
CA ASP A 323 41.81 22.68 41.75
C ASP A 323 41.34 23.85 42.65
N ASN A 324 40.89 24.97 42.05
CA ASN A 324 40.21 26.05 42.76
C ASN A 324 38.70 25.76 42.85
N VAL A 325 38.16 25.75 44.07
CA VAL A 325 36.74 25.43 44.36
C VAL A 325 35.76 26.35 43.61
N VAL A 326 36.07 27.64 43.49
CA VAL A 326 35.22 28.60 42.76
C VAL A 326 35.18 28.27 41.27
N HIS A 327 36.33 27.91 40.71
CA HIS A 327 36.44 27.51 39.30
C HIS A 327 35.81 26.14 39.05
N TYR A 328 35.92 25.19 39.99
CA TYR A 328 35.28 23.88 39.91
C TYR A 328 33.75 23.97 39.88
N GLU A 329 33.16 24.78 40.78
CA GLU A 329 31.71 25.00 40.80
C GLU A 329 31.22 25.78 39.58
N LEU A 330 31.98 26.78 39.13
CA LEU A 330 31.69 27.50 37.89
C LEU A 330 31.78 26.58 36.67
N ALA A 331 32.78 25.70 36.63
CA ALA A 331 32.96 24.72 35.58
C ALA A 331 31.83 23.67 35.57
N LYS A 332 31.44 23.13 36.73
CA LYS A 332 30.29 22.21 36.82
C LYS A 332 29.01 22.85 36.31
N LYS A 333 28.74 24.10 36.70
CA LYS A 333 27.59 24.86 36.18
C LYS A 333 27.68 25.05 34.68
N SER A 334 28.84 25.41 34.16
CA SER A 334 29.08 25.62 32.73
C SER A 334 28.92 24.32 31.93
N TYR A 335 29.58 23.23 32.35
CA TYR A 335 29.47 21.90 31.74
C TYR A 335 28.07 21.32 31.81
N LYS A 336 27.30 21.63 32.85
CA LYS A 336 25.88 21.29 32.90
C LYS A 336 25.11 21.93 31.76
N VAL A 337 25.32 23.22 31.46
CA VAL A 337 24.66 23.88 30.32
C VAL A 337 25.22 23.35 28.98
N VAL A 338 26.52 23.06 28.90
CA VAL A 338 27.16 22.46 27.71
C VAL A 338 26.55 21.11 27.37
N LEU A 339 26.49 20.22 28.35
CA LEU A 339 25.97 18.87 28.16
C LEU A 339 24.49 18.89 27.82
N GLN A 340 23.73 19.90 28.29
CA GLN A 340 22.35 20.13 27.87
C GLN A 340 22.21 20.43 26.37
N GLU A 341 23.22 21.05 25.75
CA GLU A 341 23.22 21.33 24.30
C GLU A 341 23.77 20.17 23.47
N ASN A 342 24.83 19.51 23.96
CA ASN A 342 25.43 18.36 23.30
C ASN A 342 26.06 17.40 24.30
N GLY A 343 25.35 16.32 24.63
CA GLY A 343 25.78 15.32 25.60
C GLY A 343 27.03 14.51 25.19
N LEU A 344 27.39 14.45 23.90
CA LEU A 344 28.57 13.72 23.41
C LEU A 344 29.88 14.21 24.04
N LEU A 345 29.90 15.48 24.43
CA LEU A 345 31.06 16.11 25.06
C LEU A 345 31.37 15.53 26.46
N TYR A 346 30.50 14.66 27.01
CA TYR A 346 30.77 13.93 28.24
C TYR A 346 32.08 13.14 28.17
N GLN A 347 32.42 12.60 26.99
CA GLN A 347 33.65 11.84 26.79
C GLN A 347 34.92 12.70 26.98
N ASP A 348 34.80 14.00 26.76
CA ASP A 348 35.89 14.96 26.86
C ASP A 348 35.97 15.59 28.28
N LEU A 349 35.06 15.22 29.19
CA LEU A 349 35.10 15.74 30.56
C LEU A 349 36.32 15.18 31.31
N PRO A 350 37.06 16.03 32.04
CA PRO A 350 38.07 15.57 32.97
C PRO A 350 37.49 14.63 34.02
N GLU A 351 38.17 13.51 34.30
CA GLU A 351 37.73 12.48 35.26
C GLU A 351 37.33 13.07 36.63
N LYS A 352 38.05 14.11 37.11
CA LYS A 352 37.78 14.80 38.39
C LYS A 352 36.40 15.47 38.47
N ILE A 353 35.76 15.77 37.33
CA ILE A 353 34.47 16.47 37.26
C ILE A 353 33.33 15.49 37.00
N GLN A 354 33.61 14.30 36.46
CA GLN A 354 32.59 13.29 36.14
C GLN A 354 31.80 12.86 37.38
N CYS A 355 30.48 12.82 37.26
CA CYS A 355 29.56 12.38 38.31
C CYS A 355 28.25 11.89 37.71
N GLU A 356 27.43 11.19 38.50
CA GLU A 356 26.12 10.68 38.08
C GLU A 356 25.22 11.79 37.51
N GLU A 357 25.19 12.97 38.13
CA GLU A 357 24.35 14.09 37.67
C GLU A 357 24.70 14.50 36.24
N LEU A 358 25.99 14.72 35.95
CA LEU A 358 26.45 15.11 34.62
C LEU A 358 26.27 13.98 33.60
N ALA A 359 26.45 12.72 34.01
CA ALA A 359 26.22 11.56 33.16
C ALA A 359 24.74 11.46 32.74
N LEU A 360 23.80 11.64 33.68
CA LEU A 360 22.37 11.66 33.39
C LEU A 360 21.99 12.82 32.46
N ILE A 361 22.56 14.02 32.68
CA ILE A 361 22.33 15.18 31.80
C ILE A 361 22.85 14.87 30.40
N ALA A 362 24.07 14.37 30.27
CA ALA A 362 24.67 14.04 28.99
C ALA A 362 23.83 13.01 28.20
N LEU A 363 23.42 11.92 28.86
CA LEU A 363 22.58 10.89 28.24
C LEU A 363 21.23 11.45 27.79
N LYS A 364 20.58 12.27 28.61
CA LYS A 364 19.27 12.89 28.29
C LYS A 364 19.36 13.92 27.16
N SER A 365 20.53 14.52 26.97
CA SER A 365 20.73 15.64 26.03
C SER A 365 21.31 15.22 24.68
N CYS A 366 21.77 13.97 24.56
CA CYS A 366 22.15 13.41 23.27
C CYS A 366 20.93 13.26 22.34
N THR A 367 21.00 13.90 21.17
CA THR A 367 19.94 13.86 20.15
C THR A 367 19.93 12.57 19.34
N SER A 368 21.03 11.81 19.35
CA SER A 368 21.17 10.53 18.67
C SER A 368 21.41 9.38 19.64
N HIS A 369 20.83 8.23 19.36
CA HIS A 369 20.99 7.04 20.19
C HIS A 369 22.42 6.47 20.16
N TYR A 370 23.12 6.60 19.03
CA TYR A 370 24.53 6.26 18.94
C TYR A 370 25.36 7.11 19.92
N GLY A 371 25.07 8.41 20.01
CA GLY A 371 25.73 9.27 20.98
C GLY A 371 25.43 8.91 22.43
N GLN A 372 24.18 8.53 22.74
CA GLN A 372 23.82 8.00 24.07
C GLN A 372 24.63 6.75 24.42
N PHE A 373 24.79 5.82 23.47
CA PHE A 373 25.56 4.61 23.66
C PHE A 373 27.05 4.90 23.91
N GLU A 374 27.65 5.76 23.10
CA GLU A 374 29.05 6.16 23.24
C GLU A 374 29.32 6.86 24.57
N VAL A 375 28.40 7.72 25.04
CA VAL A 375 28.48 8.31 26.37
C VAL A 375 28.35 7.23 27.45
N PHE A 376 27.36 6.33 27.37
CA PHE A 376 27.18 5.28 28.37
C PHE A 376 28.38 4.35 28.49
N LYS A 377 29.02 4.03 27.37
CA LYS A 377 30.26 3.25 27.33
C LYS A 377 31.42 3.95 28.04
N SER A 378 31.50 5.28 27.97
CA SER A 378 32.52 6.07 28.69
C SER A 378 32.25 6.23 30.18
N ILE A 379 31.02 5.98 30.66
CA ILE A 379 30.72 6.04 32.10
C ILE A 379 31.40 4.86 32.79
N ALA A 380 32.17 5.15 33.85
CA ALA A 380 32.79 4.12 34.69
C ALA A 380 31.73 3.22 35.34
N ASP A 381 31.99 1.91 35.48
CA ASP A 381 31.02 0.94 36.02
C ASP A 381 30.49 1.31 37.41
N LEU A 382 31.32 1.92 38.25
CA LEU A 382 30.94 2.42 39.58
C LEU A 382 29.89 3.55 39.54
N LEU A 383 29.83 4.29 38.44
CA LEU A 383 28.87 5.37 38.21
C LEU A 383 27.62 4.90 37.44
N LYS A 384 27.58 3.65 36.96
CA LYS A 384 26.40 3.09 36.25
C LYS A 384 25.33 2.64 37.24
N THR A 385 24.63 3.59 37.82
CA THR A 385 23.52 3.32 38.75
C THR A 385 22.35 2.62 38.06
N LYS A 386 21.42 2.07 38.85
CA LYS A 386 20.19 1.45 38.34
C LYS A 386 19.39 2.41 37.44
N GLU A 387 19.38 3.70 37.78
CA GLU A 387 18.69 4.74 37.00
C GLU A 387 19.36 4.95 35.63
N ILE A 388 20.68 5.06 35.58
CA ILE A 388 21.44 5.20 34.31
C ILE A 388 21.25 3.96 33.44
N CYS A 389 21.37 2.75 34.01
CA CYS A 389 21.17 1.50 33.28
C CYS A 389 19.75 1.42 32.69
N TRP A 390 18.74 1.79 33.49
CA TRP A 390 17.35 1.78 33.04
C TRP A 390 17.09 2.80 31.93
N LEU A 391 17.59 4.03 32.07
CA LEU A 391 17.51 5.07 31.04
C LEU A 391 18.09 4.57 29.70
N MET A 392 19.23 3.87 29.75
CA MET A 392 19.86 3.35 28.53
C MET A 392 19.09 2.21 27.89
N LEU A 393 18.51 1.31 28.68
CA LEU A 393 17.62 0.28 28.15
C LEU A 393 16.41 0.88 27.44
N GLN A 394 15.90 2.04 27.89
CA GLN A 394 14.78 2.74 27.24
C GLN A 394 15.09 3.32 25.86
N SER A 395 16.36 3.56 25.54
CA SER A 395 16.77 4.20 24.30
C SER A 395 16.57 3.34 23.03
N LYS A 396 16.27 2.04 23.18
CA LYS A 396 15.99 1.03 22.12
C LYS A 396 17.13 0.75 21.12
N TYR A 397 18.15 1.57 21.01
CA TYR A 397 19.31 1.37 20.14
C TYR A 397 20.33 0.42 20.76
N GLN A 398 20.82 -0.56 19.99
CA GLN A 398 21.86 -1.52 20.42
C GLN A 398 21.60 -2.13 21.81
N MET A 399 20.34 -2.49 22.08
CA MET A 399 19.92 -2.95 23.41
C MET A 399 20.72 -4.14 23.95
N LEU A 400 21.12 -5.06 23.08
CA LEU A 400 21.95 -6.20 23.47
C LEU A 400 23.34 -5.76 23.93
N ASP A 401 23.95 -4.80 23.24
CA ASP A 401 25.27 -4.27 23.58
C ASP A 401 25.21 -3.48 24.91
N VAL A 402 24.14 -2.71 25.12
CA VAL A 402 23.87 -2.04 26.41
C VAL A 402 23.70 -3.07 27.52
N TRP A 403 22.91 -4.13 27.30
CA TRP A 403 22.68 -5.20 28.28
C TRP A 403 23.97 -5.92 28.70
N CYS A 404 24.91 -6.09 27.77
CA CYS A 404 26.22 -6.66 28.05
C CYS A 404 27.08 -5.75 28.94
N LEU A 405 26.90 -4.43 28.88
CA LEU A 405 27.64 -3.43 29.67
C LEU A 405 27.00 -3.11 31.03
N ILE A 406 25.79 -3.64 31.31
CA ILE A 406 25.11 -3.45 32.60
C ILE A 406 25.74 -4.39 33.66
N PRO A 407 26.15 -3.86 34.83
CA PRO A 407 26.64 -4.66 35.94
C PRO A 407 25.65 -5.74 36.39
N SER A 408 26.15 -6.93 36.72
CA SER A 408 25.30 -8.10 37.07
C SER A 408 24.36 -7.83 38.26
N ILE A 409 24.78 -7.01 39.22
CA ILE A 409 24.00 -6.62 40.40
C ILE A 409 22.70 -5.88 40.05
N HIS A 410 22.59 -5.31 38.86
CA HIS A 410 21.40 -4.59 38.41
C HIS A 410 20.47 -5.44 37.54
N LYS A 411 20.84 -6.67 37.17
CA LYS A 411 20.01 -7.58 36.36
C LYS A 411 18.98 -8.29 37.24
N ASP A 412 17.79 -7.71 37.37
CA ASP A 412 16.65 -8.24 38.11
C ASP A 412 15.52 -8.73 37.17
N ASP A 413 14.46 -9.32 37.74
CA ASP A 413 13.30 -9.83 37.00
C ASP A 413 12.63 -8.75 36.14
N VAL A 414 12.57 -7.51 36.63
CA VAL A 414 11.93 -6.39 35.94
C VAL A 414 12.72 -6.00 34.70
N MET A 415 14.05 -5.89 34.82
CA MET A 415 14.91 -5.63 33.67
C MET A 415 14.93 -6.79 32.68
N CYS A 416 14.91 -8.04 33.15
CA CYS A 416 14.83 -9.22 32.28
C CYS A 416 13.52 -9.23 31.48
N HIS A 417 12.39 -8.95 32.13
CA HIS A 417 11.10 -8.82 31.47
C HIS A 417 11.14 -7.71 30.41
N TYR A 418 11.71 -6.56 30.75
CA TYR A 418 11.85 -5.44 29.83
C TYR A 418 12.67 -5.80 28.59
N VAL A 419 13.87 -6.38 28.73
CA VAL A 419 14.71 -6.71 27.55
C VAL A 419 14.08 -7.81 26.68
N ILE A 420 13.34 -8.74 27.29
CA ILE A 420 12.59 -9.75 26.55
C ILE A 420 11.41 -9.14 25.79
N GLU A 421 10.72 -8.14 26.34
CA GLU A 421 9.68 -7.41 25.60
C GLU A 421 10.20 -6.77 24.31
N GLN A 422 11.49 -6.45 24.27
CA GLN A 422 12.15 -5.85 23.12
C GLN A 422 12.75 -6.91 22.15
N GLY A 423 12.56 -8.20 22.43
CA GLY A 423 12.90 -9.30 21.51
C GLY A 423 14.25 -9.97 21.73
N VAL A 424 14.93 -9.71 22.86
CA VAL A 424 16.19 -10.38 23.21
C VAL A 424 15.98 -11.89 23.42
N LEU A 425 16.93 -12.70 22.96
CA LEU A 425 16.87 -14.15 23.09
C LEU A 425 17.12 -14.61 24.53
N LEU A 426 16.38 -15.64 24.97
CA LEU A 426 16.46 -16.26 26.30
C LEU A 426 17.87 -16.78 26.62
N VAL A 427 18.68 -17.10 25.61
CA VAL A 427 20.07 -17.56 25.80
C VAL A 427 20.97 -16.53 26.50
N HIS A 428 20.64 -15.23 26.40
CA HIS A 428 21.38 -14.15 27.05
C HIS A 428 20.86 -13.79 28.46
N ILE A 429 19.77 -14.45 28.87
CA ILE A 429 19.12 -14.23 30.15
C ILE A 429 19.61 -15.29 31.13
N PRO A 430 20.01 -14.93 32.35
CA PRO A 430 20.43 -15.90 33.35
C PRO A 430 19.31 -16.92 33.61
N SER A 431 19.66 -18.21 33.63
CA SER A 431 18.69 -19.31 33.77
C SER A 431 17.87 -19.24 35.07
N SER A 432 18.39 -18.58 36.11
CA SER A 432 17.70 -18.35 37.38
C SER A 432 16.43 -17.50 37.25
N PHE A 433 16.32 -16.68 36.21
CA PHE A 433 15.19 -15.77 36.00
C PHE A 433 14.19 -16.26 34.94
N ILE A 434 14.45 -17.41 34.30
CA ILE A 434 13.60 -17.94 33.21
C ILE A 434 12.39 -18.67 33.81
N THR A 435 11.21 -18.08 33.66
CA THR A 435 9.91 -18.66 34.09
C THR A 435 9.02 -19.01 32.90
N THR A 436 7.94 -19.77 33.13
CA THR A 436 6.96 -20.11 32.09
C THR A 436 6.32 -18.87 31.46
N GLU A 437 5.98 -17.88 32.28
CA GLU A 437 5.37 -16.62 31.82
C GLU A 437 6.35 -15.83 30.95
N LEU A 438 7.61 -15.76 31.38
CA LEU A 438 8.68 -15.09 30.65
C LEU A 438 8.98 -15.78 29.31
N CYS A 439 8.96 -17.12 29.27
CA CYS A 439 9.08 -17.89 28.02
C CYS A 439 7.96 -17.57 27.04
N LEU A 440 6.70 -17.54 27.50
CA LEU A 440 5.55 -17.21 26.65
C LEU A 440 5.65 -15.79 26.09
N LEU A 441 6.10 -14.84 26.90
CA LEU A 441 6.38 -13.48 26.47
C LEU A 441 7.52 -13.44 25.45
N ALA A 442 8.64 -14.11 25.73
CA ALA A 442 9.81 -14.14 24.86
C ALA A 442 9.47 -14.68 23.47
N ILE A 443 8.65 -15.72 23.40
CA ILE A 443 8.18 -16.32 22.15
C ILE A 443 7.23 -15.37 21.41
N SER A 444 6.40 -14.62 22.14
CA SER A 444 5.49 -13.64 21.53
C SER A 444 6.21 -12.47 20.85
N ARG A 445 7.42 -12.17 21.31
CA ARG A 445 8.26 -11.12 20.74
C ARG A 445 9.23 -11.66 19.70
N ASN A 446 9.77 -12.85 19.91
CA ASN A 446 10.71 -13.50 19.00
C ASN A 446 10.56 -15.02 19.05
N LEU A 447 10.07 -15.61 17.95
CA LEU A 447 9.76 -17.04 17.82
C LEU A 447 10.98 -17.96 17.96
N GLU A 448 12.20 -17.47 17.73
CA GLU A 448 13.43 -18.26 17.90
C GLU A 448 13.64 -18.68 19.37
N ASN A 449 13.00 -17.98 20.33
CA ASN A 449 13.03 -18.32 21.75
C ASN A 449 12.47 -19.71 22.08
N ILE A 450 11.65 -20.30 21.20
CA ILE A 450 11.13 -21.67 21.39
C ILE A 450 12.29 -22.67 21.58
N ARG A 451 13.42 -22.47 20.90
CA ARG A 451 14.58 -23.37 20.96
C ARG A 451 15.30 -23.34 22.30
N TYR A 452 15.23 -22.21 23.00
CA TYR A 452 15.99 -21.94 24.23
C TYR A 452 15.16 -22.17 25.50
N ILE A 453 13.92 -22.68 25.39
CA ILE A 453 13.11 -23.05 26.55
C ILE A 453 13.80 -24.18 27.32
N PRO A 454 14.02 -24.05 28.64
CA PRO A 454 14.57 -25.12 29.47
C PRO A 454 13.69 -26.38 29.46
N ASP A 455 14.29 -27.57 29.43
CA ASP A 455 13.55 -28.85 29.42
C ASP A 455 12.58 -29.02 30.60
N SER A 456 12.91 -28.48 31.76
CA SER A 456 12.07 -28.50 32.96
C SER A 456 10.72 -27.78 32.80
N LEU A 457 10.62 -26.83 31.85
CA LEU A 457 9.42 -26.01 31.65
C LEU A 457 8.55 -26.48 30.46
N LYS A 458 8.99 -27.46 29.67
CA LYS A 458 8.28 -27.99 28.48
C LYS A 458 7.12 -28.92 28.84
N THR A 459 6.13 -28.37 29.54
CA THR A 459 4.91 -29.10 29.93
C THR A 459 3.89 -29.20 28.79
N ASP A 460 2.97 -30.17 28.87
CA ASP A 460 1.85 -30.30 27.90
C ASP A 460 1.05 -29.01 27.76
N LYS A 461 0.81 -28.32 28.89
CA LYS A 461 0.09 -27.04 28.93
C LYS A 461 0.81 -25.96 28.13
N LEU A 462 2.13 -25.83 28.30
CA LEU A 462 2.93 -24.87 27.53
C LEU A 462 2.89 -25.22 26.04
N CYS A 463 3.03 -26.49 25.69
CA CYS A 463 3.02 -26.93 24.29
C CYS A 463 1.68 -26.66 23.59
N MET A 464 0.55 -26.88 24.27
CA MET A 464 -0.79 -26.56 23.74
C MET A 464 -0.93 -25.05 23.47
N LEU A 465 -0.49 -24.20 24.40
CA LEU A 465 -0.49 -22.75 24.21
C LEU A 465 0.43 -22.31 23.06
N LEU A 466 1.55 -22.99 22.86
CA LEU A 466 2.46 -22.72 21.74
C LEU A 466 1.86 -23.10 20.39
N LEU A 467 1.14 -24.23 20.32
CA LEU A 467 0.43 -24.65 19.12
C LEU A 467 -0.70 -23.69 18.77
N GLU A 468 -1.52 -23.29 19.75
CA GLU A 468 -2.64 -22.35 19.54
C GLU A 468 -2.16 -21.00 19.00
N LYS A 469 -0.98 -20.53 19.45
CA LYS A 469 -0.50 -19.18 19.16
C LYS A 469 0.53 -19.10 18.02
N TYR A 470 1.30 -20.16 17.76
CA TYR A 470 2.48 -20.11 16.87
C TYR A 470 2.64 -21.33 15.94
N GLU A 471 1.53 -22.01 15.63
CA GLU A 471 1.35 -23.21 14.78
C GLU A 471 2.60 -23.68 14.02
N LYS A 472 3.03 -22.96 12.96
CA LYS A 472 4.05 -23.44 12.01
C LYS A 472 5.41 -23.80 12.63
N THR A 473 5.90 -23.00 13.58
CA THR A 473 7.25 -23.18 14.16
C THR A 473 7.19 -24.08 15.40
N ALA A 474 6.09 -24.00 16.16
CA ALA A 474 5.86 -24.82 17.34
C ALA A 474 5.69 -26.31 16.99
N ILE A 475 5.08 -26.63 15.84
CA ILE A 475 4.88 -28.01 15.37
C ILE A 475 6.19 -28.81 15.38
N PHE A 476 7.28 -28.27 14.82
CA PHE A 476 8.58 -28.99 14.78
C PHE A 476 9.15 -29.30 16.17
N TYR A 477 8.91 -28.42 17.14
CA TYR A 477 9.41 -28.56 18.50
C TYR A 477 8.53 -29.46 19.38
N VAL A 478 7.23 -29.45 19.13
CA VAL A 478 6.20 -30.13 19.94
C VAL A 478 5.99 -31.59 19.49
N LEU A 479 6.19 -31.89 18.20
CA LEU A 479 5.90 -33.21 17.60
C LEU A 479 6.70 -34.39 18.17
N GLU A 480 7.93 -34.18 18.64
CA GLU A 480 8.77 -35.27 19.17
C GLU A 480 8.28 -35.81 20.52
N LYS A 481 7.44 -35.07 21.24
CA LYS A 481 7.08 -35.35 22.63
C LYS A 481 5.61 -35.75 22.84
N PHE A 482 4.71 -35.45 21.90
CA PHE A 482 3.27 -35.76 22.06
C PHE A 482 2.93 -37.21 21.71
N GLN A 483 2.31 -37.92 22.66
CA GLN A 483 1.80 -39.27 22.46
C GLN A 483 0.42 -39.32 21.76
N THR A 484 -0.26 -38.19 21.53
CA THR A 484 -1.64 -38.18 21.00
C THR A 484 -1.89 -37.08 19.97
N ILE A 485 -1.58 -37.38 18.69
CA ILE A 485 -1.81 -36.49 17.55
C ILE A 485 -3.30 -36.14 17.32
N HIS A 486 -4.23 -37.00 17.76
CA HIS A 486 -5.67 -36.77 17.63
C HIS A 486 -6.16 -35.47 18.29
N LYS A 487 -5.55 -35.05 19.40
CA LYS A 487 -5.92 -33.79 20.09
C LYS A 487 -5.42 -32.55 19.34
N ILE A 488 -4.31 -32.68 18.62
CA ILE A 488 -3.71 -31.60 17.81
C ILE A 488 -4.63 -31.31 16.60
N LEU A 489 -5.17 -32.35 15.97
CA LEU A 489 -6.05 -32.22 14.80
C LEU A 489 -7.44 -31.67 15.13
N LEU A 490 -7.97 -31.98 16.32
CA LEU A 490 -9.24 -31.39 16.81
C LEU A 490 -9.13 -29.89 17.13
N HIS A 491 -7.93 -29.38 17.42
CA HIS A 491 -7.69 -27.96 17.72
C HIS A 491 -7.17 -27.16 16.53
N ALA A 492 -6.61 -27.81 15.51
CA ALA A 492 -6.11 -27.18 14.29
C ALA A 492 -7.26 -26.75 13.34
N ASN A 493 -8.20 -25.93 13.84
CA ASN A 493 -9.30 -25.37 13.04
C ASN A 493 -8.84 -24.31 12.02
N HIS A 494 -7.53 -24.02 11.93
CA HIS A 494 -6.96 -23.06 11.00
C HIS A 494 -6.23 -23.77 9.85
N PHE A 495 -6.87 -23.68 8.68
CA PHE A 495 -6.55 -24.33 7.40
C PHE A 495 -5.10 -24.23 6.89
N GLN A 496 -4.26 -23.36 7.46
CA GLN A 496 -2.92 -23.10 6.94
C GLN A 496 -1.81 -23.91 7.65
N GLY A 497 -2.02 -24.32 8.90
CA GLY A 497 -1.07 -25.17 9.65
C GLY A 497 -1.15 -26.66 9.29
N ILE A 498 -2.33 -27.14 8.90
CA ILE A 498 -2.57 -28.57 8.64
C ILE A 498 -1.80 -29.09 7.42
N THR A 499 -1.68 -28.30 6.35
CA THR A 499 -0.95 -28.74 5.14
C THR A 499 0.54 -28.95 5.43
N ASP A 500 1.15 -28.03 6.16
CA ASP A 500 2.57 -28.14 6.53
C ASP A 500 2.79 -29.24 7.58
N PHE A 501 1.84 -29.42 8.51
CA PHE A 501 1.81 -30.55 9.44
C PHE A 501 1.82 -31.90 8.71
N LEU A 502 0.95 -32.10 7.72
CA LEU A 502 0.83 -33.37 6.99
C LEU A 502 2.05 -33.66 6.10
N LYS A 503 2.76 -32.64 5.59
CA LYS A 503 4.01 -32.82 4.84
C LYS A 503 5.16 -33.31 5.71
N HIS A 504 5.24 -32.85 6.95
CA HIS A 504 6.33 -33.16 7.88
C HIS A 504 5.95 -34.24 8.90
N LEU A 505 4.93 -35.03 8.59
CA LEU A 505 4.43 -36.09 9.46
C LEU A 505 5.58 -37.03 9.85
N PRO A 506 5.83 -37.31 11.14
CA PRO A 506 6.88 -38.24 11.55
C PRO A 506 6.66 -39.64 10.93
N LYS A 507 7.73 -40.35 10.57
CA LYS A 507 7.66 -41.65 9.89
C LYS A 507 6.73 -42.67 10.57
N LYS A 508 6.62 -42.63 11.90
CA LYS A 508 5.72 -43.49 12.69
C LYS A 508 4.23 -43.36 12.30
N TYR A 509 3.80 -42.18 11.87
CA TYR A 509 2.40 -41.88 11.54
C TYR A 509 2.11 -41.93 10.03
N GLN A 510 3.09 -42.22 9.19
CA GLN A 510 2.94 -42.35 7.75
C GLN A 510 2.38 -43.74 7.39
N ASN A 511 1.14 -44.01 7.79
CA ASN A 511 0.45 -45.29 7.55
C ASN A 511 -1.05 -45.10 7.26
N ASP A 512 -1.67 -46.14 6.69
CA ASP A 512 -3.08 -46.11 6.28
C ASP A 512 -4.04 -45.93 7.48
N ASP A 513 -3.80 -46.59 8.61
CA ASP A 513 -4.68 -46.50 9.79
C ASP A 513 -4.80 -45.06 10.31
N PHE A 514 -3.67 -44.36 10.40
CA PHE A 514 -3.64 -42.94 10.76
C PHE A 514 -4.42 -42.08 9.75
N CYS A 515 -4.23 -42.33 8.45
CA CYS A 515 -4.95 -41.59 7.40
C CYS A 515 -6.46 -41.84 7.45
N LEU A 516 -6.90 -43.07 7.73
CA LEU A 516 -8.31 -43.40 7.89
C LEU A 516 -8.92 -42.75 9.13
N GLN A 517 -8.20 -42.71 10.25
CA GLN A 517 -8.64 -42.00 11.46
C GLN A 517 -8.74 -40.50 11.23
N LEU A 518 -7.80 -39.91 10.49
CA LEU A 518 -7.82 -38.51 10.08
C LEU A 518 -9.08 -38.18 9.26
N LEU A 519 -9.38 -38.98 8.23
CA LEU A 519 -10.51 -38.77 7.34
C LEU A 519 -11.87 -38.97 8.01
N LYS A 520 -11.94 -39.73 9.11
CA LYS A 520 -13.16 -39.84 9.94
C LYS A 520 -13.49 -38.55 10.67
N VAL A 521 -12.49 -37.73 10.96
CA VAL A 521 -12.68 -36.42 11.62
C VAL A 521 -13.19 -35.41 10.60
N ASP A 522 -12.51 -35.31 9.46
CA ASP A 522 -12.87 -34.42 8.35
C ASP A 522 -12.32 -34.99 7.03
N ASP A 523 -13.20 -35.30 6.08
CA ASP A 523 -12.83 -35.87 4.78
C ASP A 523 -12.14 -34.84 3.86
N PHE A 524 -12.32 -33.54 4.12
CA PHE A 524 -11.68 -32.46 3.36
C PHE A 524 -10.15 -32.53 3.44
N LEU A 525 -9.63 -33.10 4.54
CA LEU A 525 -8.19 -33.29 4.77
C LEU A 525 -7.51 -34.17 3.70
N PHE A 526 -8.28 -35.00 2.98
CA PHE A 526 -7.78 -35.79 1.87
C PHE A 526 -7.11 -34.94 0.78
N ALA A 527 -7.59 -33.71 0.57
CA ALA A 527 -7.03 -32.77 -0.39
C ALA A 527 -5.55 -32.47 -0.12
N PHE A 528 -5.16 -32.45 1.15
CA PHE A 528 -3.84 -32.03 1.62
C PHE A 528 -2.89 -33.20 1.91
N LEU A 529 -3.37 -34.44 1.85
CA LEU A 529 -2.51 -35.60 2.05
C LEU A 529 -1.40 -35.65 0.99
N PRO A 530 -0.13 -35.85 1.40
CA PRO A 530 0.96 -36.16 0.49
C PRO A 530 0.62 -37.36 -0.41
N ILE A 531 1.10 -37.34 -1.66
CA ILE A 531 0.78 -38.38 -2.64
C ILE A 531 1.21 -39.78 -2.18
N GLN A 532 2.27 -39.86 -1.37
CA GLN A 532 2.79 -41.10 -0.80
C GLN A 532 1.84 -41.76 0.19
N LEU A 533 0.95 -40.98 0.82
CA LEU A 533 -0.06 -41.47 1.77
C LEU A 533 -1.42 -41.74 1.10
N LYS A 534 -1.56 -41.42 -0.19
CA LYS A 534 -2.77 -41.69 -0.97
C LYS A 534 -2.73 -43.10 -1.53
N THR A 535 -2.72 -44.09 -0.66
CA THR A 535 -2.81 -45.51 -1.03
C THR A 535 -4.19 -45.86 -1.57
N GLU A 536 -4.34 -47.04 -2.19
CA GLU A 536 -5.62 -47.53 -2.70
C GLU A 536 -6.71 -47.52 -1.60
N VAL A 537 -6.38 -48.01 -0.41
CA VAL A 537 -7.29 -48.10 0.73
C VAL A 537 -7.75 -46.70 1.18
N VAL A 538 -6.81 -45.77 1.36
CA VAL A 538 -7.11 -44.40 1.78
C VAL A 538 -7.93 -43.66 0.74
N CYS A 539 -7.60 -43.82 -0.56
CA CYS A 539 -8.35 -43.21 -1.64
C CYS A 539 -9.78 -43.74 -1.74
N CYS A 540 -9.96 -45.07 -1.67
CA CYS A 540 -11.30 -45.68 -1.71
C CYS A 540 -12.13 -45.23 -0.52
N TYR A 541 -11.53 -45.12 0.67
CA TYR A 541 -12.21 -44.61 1.84
C TYR A 541 -12.62 -43.14 1.69
N ALA A 542 -11.73 -42.28 1.19
CA ALA A 542 -12.03 -40.86 0.97
C ALA A 542 -13.16 -40.64 -0.04
N VAL A 543 -13.16 -41.38 -1.16
CA VAL A 543 -14.24 -41.33 -2.17
C VAL A 543 -15.55 -41.90 -1.61
N ARG A 544 -15.46 -42.91 -0.72
CA ARG A 544 -16.63 -43.43 -0.02
C ARG A 544 -17.22 -42.40 0.95
N LEU A 545 -16.43 -41.51 1.56
CA LEU A 545 -16.98 -40.42 2.36
C LEU A 545 -17.63 -39.34 1.48
N SER A 546 -16.94 -38.91 0.42
CA SER A 546 -17.47 -37.93 -0.53
C SER A 546 -16.87 -38.11 -1.93
N LEU A 547 -17.73 -38.16 -2.96
CA LEU A 547 -17.31 -38.35 -4.35
C LEU A 547 -16.40 -37.20 -4.85
N GLN A 548 -16.52 -36.00 -4.27
CA GLN A 548 -15.68 -34.85 -4.62
C GLN A 548 -14.18 -35.13 -4.45
N ASN A 549 -13.82 -36.09 -3.57
CA ASN A 549 -12.44 -36.45 -3.30
C ASN A 549 -11.76 -37.13 -4.49
N ILE A 550 -12.52 -37.62 -5.48
CA ILE A 550 -11.99 -38.20 -6.72
C ILE A 550 -11.02 -37.26 -7.47
N ARG A 551 -11.20 -35.94 -7.35
CA ARG A 551 -10.32 -34.92 -7.95
C ARG A 551 -8.89 -34.95 -7.41
N PHE A 552 -8.70 -35.50 -6.22
CA PHE A 552 -7.40 -35.58 -5.52
C PHE A 552 -6.79 -36.99 -5.54
N VAL A 553 -7.49 -37.97 -6.11
CA VAL A 553 -7.01 -39.36 -6.25
C VAL A 553 -5.95 -39.42 -7.37
N PRO A 554 -4.81 -40.10 -7.18
CA PRO A 554 -3.83 -40.35 -8.22
C PRO A 554 -4.43 -41.10 -9.43
N ASP A 555 -4.01 -40.77 -10.65
CA ASP A 555 -4.60 -41.34 -11.88
C ASP A 555 -4.38 -42.87 -12.01
N GLU A 556 -3.33 -43.41 -11.43
CA GLU A 556 -3.09 -44.86 -11.35
C GLU A 556 -4.19 -45.55 -10.55
N ILE A 557 -4.58 -44.98 -9.42
CA ILE A 557 -5.60 -45.54 -8.51
C ILE A 557 -7.01 -45.39 -9.12
N LYS A 558 -7.26 -44.30 -9.87
CA LYS A 558 -8.55 -44.11 -10.56
C LYS A 558 -8.90 -45.25 -11.53
N LYS A 559 -7.90 -45.98 -12.04
CA LYS A 559 -8.06 -47.08 -12.99
C LYS A 559 -8.18 -48.45 -12.31
N MET A 560 -7.98 -48.54 -11.00
CA MET A 560 -8.03 -49.79 -10.26
C MET A 560 -9.48 -50.27 -10.12
N THR A 561 -9.70 -51.59 -10.21
CA THR A 561 -11.02 -52.21 -10.17
C THR A 561 -11.81 -51.83 -8.90
N SER A 562 -11.15 -51.75 -7.75
CA SER A 562 -11.75 -51.34 -6.47
C SER A 562 -12.38 -49.95 -6.52
N MET A 563 -11.66 -48.99 -7.12
CA MET A 563 -12.12 -47.62 -7.29
C MET A 563 -13.27 -47.55 -8.31
N LEU A 564 -13.16 -48.29 -9.42
CA LEU A 564 -14.18 -48.34 -10.46
C LEU A 564 -15.52 -48.90 -9.94
N VAL A 565 -15.49 -49.98 -9.15
CA VAL A 565 -16.70 -50.55 -8.51
C VAL A 565 -17.33 -49.54 -7.55
N LEU A 566 -16.53 -48.86 -6.72
CA LEU A 566 -17.04 -47.85 -5.79
C LEU A 566 -17.69 -46.66 -6.52
N ILE A 567 -17.08 -46.20 -7.63
CA ILE A 567 -17.64 -45.13 -8.46
C ILE A 567 -18.98 -45.60 -9.05
N GLN A 568 -19.05 -46.83 -9.57
CA GLN A 568 -20.29 -47.38 -10.13
C GLN A 568 -21.42 -47.42 -9.09
N GLU A 569 -21.17 -47.97 -7.90
CA GLU A 569 -22.17 -48.02 -6.82
C GLU A 569 -22.70 -46.62 -6.47
N ARG A 570 -21.82 -45.61 -6.46
CA ARG A 570 -22.20 -44.22 -6.21
C ARG A 570 -23.03 -43.64 -7.35
N PHE A 571 -22.69 -43.92 -8.60
CA PHE A 571 -23.45 -43.49 -9.78
C PHE A 571 -24.85 -44.09 -9.80
N ASP A 572 -24.96 -45.40 -9.57
CA ASP A 572 -26.25 -46.12 -9.52
C ASP A 572 -27.15 -45.55 -8.42
N TYR A 573 -26.59 -45.30 -7.24
CA TYR A 573 -27.33 -44.68 -6.14
C TYR A 573 -27.85 -43.27 -6.48
N CYS A 574 -27.07 -42.48 -7.21
CA CYS A 574 -27.46 -41.13 -7.61
C CYS A 574 -28.51 -41.13 -8.73
N MET A 575 -28.42 -42.04 -9.68
CA MET A 575 -29.43 -42.21 -10.74
C MET A 575 -30.77 -42.70 -10.20
N HIS A 576 -30.78 -43.59 -9.19
CA HIS A 576 -32.00 -44.24 -8.74
C HIS A 576 -32.63 -43.68 -7.46
N VAL A 577 -31.87 -42.99 -6.59
CA VAL A 577 -32.35 -42.62 -5.25
C VAL A 577 -32.39 -41.10 -5.01
N LEU A 578 -31.26 -40.40 -5.20
CA LEU A 578 -31.13 -38.99 -4.79
C LEU A 578 -31.33 -37.97 -5.91
N GLY A 579 -31.35 -38.41 -7.18
CA GLY A 579 -31.22 -37.52 -8.33
C GLY A 579 -29.78 -37.00 -8.50
N VAL A 580 -29.53 -36.32 -9.63
CA VAL A 580 -28.19 -35.85 -9.97
C VAL A 580 -27.85 -34.59 -9.18
N GLY A 581 -27.09 -34.74 -8.10
CA GLY A 581 -26.60 -33.64 -7.27
C GLY A 581 -25.54 -32.77 -7.97
N SER A 582 -25.51 -31.47 -7.67
CA SER A 582 -24.55 -30.49 -8.23
C SER A 582 -23.09 -30.89 -7.99
N ASP A 583 -22.81 -31.59 -6.88
CA ASP A 583 -21.45 -32.06 -6.55
C ASP A 583 -20.93 -33.09 -7.55
N ILE A 584 -21.79 -33.95 -8.09
CA ILE A 584 -21.40 -34.97 -9.08
C ILE A 584 -21.15 -34.30 -10.42
N ILE A 585 -22.06 -33.42 -10.83
CA ILE A 585 -21.99 -32.66 -12.10
C ILE A 585 -20.65 -31.93 -12.20
N LYS A 586 -20.24 -31.20 -11.15
CA LYS A 586 -19.00 -30.42 -11.12
C LYS A 586 -17.73 -31.29 -11.16
N ASN A 587 -17.83 -32.56 -10.78
CA ASN A 587 -16.70 -33.49 -10.73
C ASN A 587 -16.67 -34.48 -11.90
N LEU A 588 -17.61 -34.40 -12.86
CA LEU A 588 -17.66 -35.30 -14.04
C LEU A 588 -16.33 -35.40 -14.80
N LYS A 589 -15.59 -34.30 -14.92
CA LYS A 589 -14.28 -34.28 -15.59
C LYS A 589 -13.21 -35.18 -14.95
N TYR A 590 -13.40 -35.61 -13.70
CA TYR A 590 -12.49 -36.49 -12.97
C TYR A 590 -12.98 -37.94 -12.93
N ILE A 591 -14.20 -38.17 -13.37
CA ILE A 591 -14.83 -39.49 -13.39
C ILE A 591 -14.49 -40.17 -14.71
N PRO A 592 -14.13 -41.46 -14.71
CA PRO A 592 -13.91 -42.20 -15.95
C PRO A 592 -15.12 -42.15 -16.88
N GLU A 593 -14.91 -41.83 -18.17
CA GLU A 593 -15.98 -41.64 -19.16
C GLU A 593 -16.90 -42.86 -19.31
N GLN A 594 -16.42 -44.08 -19.00
CA GLN A 594 -17.21 -45.32 -19.04
C GLN A 594 -18.47 -45.30 -18.15
N PHE A 595 -18.53 -44.43 -17.14
CA PHE A 595 -19.70 -44.28 -16.26
C PHE A 595 -20.64 -43.15 -16.69
N VAL A 596 -20.21 -42.31 -17.64
CA VAL A 596 -21.00 -41.19 -18.13
C VAL A 596 -21.92 -41.72 -19.23
N THR A 597 -23.22 -41.76 -18.97
CA THR A 597 -24.23 -42.19 -19.95
C THR A 597 -24.99 -40.99 -20.51
N LEU A 598 -25.61 -41.17 -21.68
CA LEU A 598 -26.45 -40.13 -22.28
C LEU A 598 -27.60 -39.72 -21.35
N GLU A 599 -28.26 -40.70 -20.73
CA GLU A 599 -29.34 -40.49 -19.77
C GLU A 599 -28.89 -39.65 -18.57
N PHE A 600 -27.69 -39.93 -18.04
CA PHE A 600 -27.10 -39.13 -16.96
C PHE A 600 -26.88 -37.68 -17.42
N CYS A 601 -26.31 -37.48 -18.61
CA CYS A 601 -26.04 -36.13 -19.15
C CYS A 601 -27.34 -35.32 -19.34
N GLU A 602 -28.40 -35.95 -19.83
CA GLU A 602 -29.71 -35.31 -20.00
C GLU A 602 -30.32 -34.92 -18.65
N LEU A 603 -30.27 -35.81 -17.66
CA LEU A 603 -30.76 -35.54 -16.31
C LEU A 603 -29.95 -34.45 -15.62
N ALA A 604 -28.63 -34.42 -15.82
CA ALA A 604 -27.75 -33.38 -15.32
C ALA A 604 -28.11 -32.00 -15.90
N VAL A 605 -28.26 -31.89 -17.23
CA VAL A 605 -28.66 -30.62 -17.89
C VAL A 605 -30.08 -30.20 -17.49
N LYS A 606 -30.98 -31.16 -17.31
CA LYS A 606 -32.35 -30.88 -16.82
C LYS A 606 -32.35 -30.27 -15.43
N THR A 607 -31.42 -30.71 -14.57
CA THR A 607 -31.29 -30.23 -13.19
C THR A 607 -30.54 -28.90 -13.12
N GLU A 608 -29.45 -28.77 -13.88
CA GLU A 608 -28.58 -27.59 -13.86
C GLU A 608 -28.06 -27.27 -15.27
N ALA A 609 -28.50 -26.15 -15.87
CA ALA A 609 -28.07 -25.74 -17.21
C ALA A 609 -26.53 -25.61 -17.39
N THR A 610 -25.80 -25.29 -16.31
CA THR A 610 -24.33 -25.20 -16.30
C THR A 610 -23.63 -26.56 -16.32
N ALA A 611 -24.37 -27.67 -16.18
CA ALA A 611 -23.83 -29.03 -16.34
C ALA A 611 -23.14 -29.24 -17.69
N LEU A 612 -23.60 -28.53 -18.74
CA LEU A 612 -23.04 -28.62 -20.09
C LEU A 612 -21.53 -28.29 -20.14
N GLN A 613 -21.01 -27.54 -19.17
CA GLN A 613 -19.57 -27.26 -19.03
C GLN A 613 -18.74 -28.52 -18.78
N TYR A 614 -19.30 -29.51 -18.07
CA TYR A 614 -18.57 -30.68 -17.59
C TYR A 614 -18.83 -31.94 -18.43
N ILE A 615 -19.83 -31.90 -19.31
CA ILE A 615 -20.19 -33.02 -20.19
C ILE A 615 -19.19 -33.11 -21.36
N PRO A 616 -18.66 -34.31 -21.70
CA PRO A 616 -17.80 -34.51 -22.87
C PRO A 616 -18.53 -34.15 -24.18
N ASN A 617 -17.82 -33.60 -25.17
CA ASN A 617 -18.44 -33.07 -26.39
C ASN A 617 -19.23 -34.11 -27.19
N HIS A 618 -18.80 -35.38 -27.19
CA HIS A 618 -19.49 -36.46 -27.92
C HIS A 618 -20.83 -36.85 -27.29
N PHE A 619 -21.07 -36.52 -26.02
CA PHE A 619 -22.37 -36.69 -25.37
C PHE A 619 -23.31 -35.50 -25.53
N LYS A 620 -22.86 -34.36 -26.09
CA LYS A 620 -23.71 -33.17 -26.21
C LYS A 620 -24.65 -33.32 -27.40
N THR A 621 -25.93 -33.55 -27.13
CA THR A 621 -26.97 -33.63 -28.16
C THR A 621 -27.56 -32.25 -28.45
N PRO A 622 -28.21 -32.08 -29.62
CA PRO A 622 -28.97 -30.86 -29.95
C PRO A 622 -30.01 -30.52 -28.86
N GLU A 623 -30.74 -31.52 -28.37
CA GLU A 623 -31.78 -31.41 -27.35
C GLU A 623 -31.20 -30.84 -26.06
N MET A 624 -30.06 -31.40 -25.60
CA MET A 624 -29.37 -30.93 -24.40
C MET A 624 -28.88 -29.49 -24.55
N CYS A 625 -28.30 -29.15 -25.70
CA CYS A 625 -27.80 -27.79 -25.95
C CYS A 625 -28.95 -26.78 -25.96
N TRP A 626 -30.06 -27.10 -26.63
CA TRP A 626 -31.26 -26.27 -26.64
C TRP A 626 -31.83 -26.08 -25.24
N GLN A 627 -31.97 -27.16 -24.48
CA GLN A 627 -32.48 -27.14 -23.11
C GLN A 627 -31.58 -26.33 -22.17
N ALA A 628 -30.27 -26.49 -22.25
CA ALA A 628 -29.33 -25.72 -21.42
C ALA A 628 -29.42 -24.22 -21.70
N VAL A 629 -29.44 -23.83 -22.99
CA VAL A 629 -29.50 -22.41 -23.41
C VAL A 629 -30.87 -21.78 -23.12
N SER A 630 -31.94 -22.56 -23.23
CA SER A 630 -33.29 -22.08 -22.90
C SER A 630 -33.44 -21.76 -21.41
N GLN A 631 -32.83 -22.56 -20.53
CA GLN A 631 -32.80 -22.32 -19.09
C GLN A 631 -31.81 -21.20 -18.71
N ASN A 632 -30.62 -21.16 -19.31
CA ASN A 632 -29.59 -20.17 -19.03
C ASN A 632 -28.77 -19.86 -20.28
N SER A 633 -28.89 -18.63 -20.80
CA SER A 633 -28.21 -18.21 -22.02
C SER A 633 -26.67 -18.23 -21.93
N ASN A 634 -26.09 -18.22 -20.71
CA ASN A 634 -24.63 -18.38 -20.55
C ASN A 634 -24.16 -19.82 -20.86
N ALA A 635 -25.05 -20.81 -20.90
CA ALA A 635 -24.72 -22.17 -21.32
C ALA A 635 -24.24 -22.24 -22.77
N LEU A 636 -24.57 -21.23 -23.60
CA LEU A 636 -24.13 -21.11 -24.98
C LEU A 636 -22.60 -21.21 -25.13
N GLN A 637 -21.84 -20.76 -24.13
CA GLN A 637 -20.37 -20.83 -24.17
C GLN A 637 -19.83 -22.27 -24.16
N PHE A 638 -20.61 -23.23 -23.63
CA PHE A 638 -20.22 -24.63 -23.48
C PHE A 638 -20.74 -25.56 -24.58
N VAL A 639 -21.56 -25.05 -25.51
CA VAL A 639 -22.00 -25.78 -26.71
C VAL A 639 -20.79 -25.91 -27.66
N PRO A 640 -20.51 -27.09 -28.23
CA PRO A 640 -19.35 -27.29 -29.11
C PRO A 640 -19.50 -26.58 -30.46
#